data_AF-A0AAJ7J5X0-F1
#
_entry.id   AF-A0AAJ7J5X0-F1
#
_cell.length_a   1.000
_cell.length_b   1.000
_cell.length_c   1.000
_cell.angle_alpha   90.00
_cell.angle_beta   90.00
_cell.angle_gamma   90.00
#
_symmetry.space_group_name_H-M   'P 1'
#
loop_
_entity.id
_entity.type
_entity.pdbx_description
1 polymer ?
#
loop_
_entity_poly.entity_id
_entity_poly.type
_entity_poly.pdbx_seq_one_letter_code
_entity_poly.pdbx_strand_id
1 'polypeptide(L)'
;MLKHVRAKCIHVSVLQREVHRIQEKYSDHVTSKYGVFNTKRNGVNKRFYHDSHFPLHTTILPSQSRIVIAGAGTVANSVAYHLVINGWNDVLVLEQNRIGSGTSHFGSGTLGLFKPISHRNLISYSIKLYQQLQETGYDIGLKQCGSVYLAQTKDRMIALKRRMAYNVPTGLDCKVLGREQLKKLYPYMHTEDLEGAIWVPEDAIANPSAVCDVLAKLAKTGGAKYIENCRIEEVCTENGAVKCVNTEYGVVSCEYFINCAGMWARQLGLRCNPPVRIPAYPAENFCAIVSPFPPNSNVALPCIRDYDSYSYIREWQGGLLIGWFEPESKPAFENGIVPTNDWRNYLTIDPAHWIPLWDKIIHRMPLLKDVQPNVYNCPDNFTPDGRWILGESPEVKNYFIAVGMNGNSLQGAGGIGKEVAECLINGESTQEILPFNVQRFLDLHSSKRYLQQRIKEIVGRNYAILYPHQCEYKYARKLRCSPLYSVLEERGAIFGVKMAYERPLYFDSTYIRGQRKPVMPPGSFYKPKFFDFMKEEFLACKEGVGIIDMSSFSKIEIKSSRREVVDYLQHLCSNDADVPVGGIVHTGMQNERGGYENDCMLVRQTENSYFMVSPTSQQTRVYQWMSRHLPADHSVGLNDVTSKYTVINLVGPKATGLLSELSNSDINLSPFTYKNVNVAYASDVMVLSFTHTGESGYCLYIPSEYALHVYSRLMEVGRDYGVRDVGVLTQRFMRIERFIPFWAEELTPFVTPYEAGNGYSVKLDKEYFIGKFALQHQKERGVSKRLVMFVVNELDINKDVWPWGGEPIYRNNEFVGTVTSTGYGFATERHICLGFISLPRSKHTQNIVTTDFITEAKALYEIDIAGTRFPVKPHVHPLPIPAFNTELNKKYIPTPVVAYDSDVFRK
;
A
#
# COMPACT_ATOMS: atom_id res chain seq x y z
N MET A 1 -6.07 -36.82 -9.84
CA MET A 1 -5.91 -37.86 -8.79
C MET A 1 -7.02 -37.73 -7.76
N LEU A 2 -8.23 -38.19 -8.10
CA LEU A 2 -9.41 -38.16 -7.24
C LEU A 2 -10.13 -39.49 -7.43
N LYS A 3 -9.79 -40.46 -6.57
CA LYS A 3 -10.47 -41.75 -6.30
C LYS A 3 -9.47 -42.61 -5.54
N HIS A 4 -9.33 -42.46 -4.22
CA HIS A 4 -8.81 -43.47 -3.26
C HIS A 4 -8.83 -42.93 -1.81
N VAL A 5 -9.97 -42.41 -1.35
CA VAL A 5 -10.21 -42.11 0.07
C VAL A 5 -11.64 -42.51 0.40
N ARG A 6 -11.89 -43.81 0.64
CA ARG A 6 -13.21 -44.30 1.12
C ARG A 6 -13.16 -45.56 2.00
N ALA A 7 -12.02 -45.86 2.62
CA ALA A 7 -11.88 -47.07 3.45
C ALA A 7 -11.12 -46.83 4.77
N LYS A 8 -11.45 -45.75 5.51
CA LYS A 8 -10.99 -45.53 6.91
C LYS A 8 -12.04 -44.83 7.79
N CYS A 9 -13.31 -45.21 7.67
CA CYS A 9 -14.42 -44.68 8.49
C CYS A 9 -15.33 -45.80 9.02
N ILE A 10 -14.77 -46.81 9.72
CA ILE A 10 -15.58 -47.80 10.46
C ILE A 10 -15.02 -48.12 11.87
N HIS A 11 -13.87 -47.56 12.31
CA HIS A 11 -13.26 -47.91 13.62
C HIS A 11 -13.31 -46.85 14.73
N VAL A 12 -14.07 -45.77 14.59
CA VAL A 12 -14.17 -44.72 15.63
C VAL A 12 -15.50 -44.75 16.41
N SER A 13 -16.51 -45.50 15.95
CA SER A 13 -17.84 -45.52 16.59
C SER A 13 -17.97 -46.47 17.79
N VAL A 14 -16.98 -47.33 18.05
CA VAL A 14 -17.04 -48.32 19.15
C VAL A 14 -16.43 -47.79 20.45
N LEU A 15 -15.46 -46.86 20.39
CA LEU A 15 -14.78 -46.28 21.56
C LEU A 15 -15.57 -45.17 22.28
N GLN A 16 -16.55 -44.54 21.63
CA GLN A 16 -17.37 -43.48 22.26
C GLN A 16 -18.45 -44.02 23.20
N ARG A 17 -18.81 -45.31 23.14
CA ARG A 17 -19.84 -45.90 24.01
C ARG A 17 -19.31 -46.36 25.38
N GLU A 18 -18.01 -46.52 25.54
CA GLU A 18 -17.41 -46.97 26.82
C GLU A 18 -17.01 -45.82 27.76
N VAL A 19 -16.75 -44.61 27.22
CA VAL A 19 -16.39 -43.44 28.04
C VAL A 19 -17.62 -42.81 28.73
N HIS A 20 -18.81 -42.96 28.14
CA HIS A 20 -20.05 -42.42 28.70
C HIS A 20 -20.58 -43.19 29.93
N ARG A 21 -20.00 -44.37 30.24
CA ARG A 21 -20.44 -45.22 31.36
C ARG A 21 -19.68 -44.97 32.68
N ILE A 22 -18.67 -44.09 32.68
CA ILE A 22 -17.78 -43.86 33.84
C ILE A 22 -18.04 -42.50 34.53
N GLN A 23 -18.80 -41.58 33.94
CA GLN A 23 -19.03 -40.24 34.51
C GLN A 23 -20.27 -40.12 35.43
N GLU A 24 -21.01 -41.21 35.69
CA GLU A 24 -22.23 -41.17 36.50
C GLU A 24 -22.04 -41.46 38.00
N LYS A 25 -20.81 -41.44 38.56
CA LYS A 25 -20.59 -41.96 39.92
C LYS A 25 -20.00 -41.04 40.99
N TYR A 26 -19.84 -39.73 40.77
CA TYR A 26 -19.41 -38.83 41.85
C TYR A 26 -20.12 -37.47 41.77
N SER A 27 -21.29 -37.43 42.38
CA SER A 27 -22.00 -36.22 42.79
C SER A 27 -22.01 -36.21 44.31
N ASP A 28 -21.53 -35.13 44.95
CA ASP A 28 -21.99 -34.74 46.28
C ASP A 28 -21.85 -33.24 46.53
N HIS A 29 -22.89 -32.70 47.16
CA HIS A 29 -23.16 -31.32 47.52
C HIS A 29 -22.38 -30.85 48.75
N VAL A 30 -21.90 -29.60 48.77
CA VAL A 30 -21.81 -28.80 50.02
C VAL A 30 -22.02 -27.29 49.74
N THR A 31 -23.08 -26.73 50.35
CA THR A 31 -23.40 -25.30 50.49
C THR A 31 -22.91 -24.74 51.84
N SER A 32 -22.43 -23.48 51.89
CA SER A 32 -22.42 -22.59 53.09
C SER A 32 -21.80 -21.22 52.70
N LYS A 33 -22.47 -20.05 52.67
CA LYS A 33 -23.16 -19.17 53.65
C LYS A 33 -22.23 -18.32 54.56
N TYR A 34 -22.47 -17.00 54.50
CA TYR A 34 -21.78 -15.86 55.12
C TYR A 34 -21.45 -15.95 56.63
N GLY A 35 -20.39 -15.24 57.05
CA GLY A 35 -20.14 -14.87 58.45
C GLY A 35 -19.02 -13.84 58.63
N VAL A 36 -19.37 -12.62 59.03
CA VAL A 36 -18.47 -11.55 59.49
C VAL A 36 -18.19 -11.74 60.98
N PHE A 37 -16.93 -11.67 61.40
CA PHE A 37 -16.57 -11.42 62.80
C PHE A 37 -15.45 -10.37 62.90
N ASN A 38 -15.63 -9.47 63.85
CA ASN A 38 -14.82 -8.29 64.10
C ASN A 38 -14.34 -8.37 65.55
N THR A 39 -13.02 -8.40 65.80
CA THR A 39 -12.45 -8.17 67.13
C THR A 39 -11.21 -7.27 67.03
N LYS A 40 -11.31 -6.10 67.67
CA LYS A 40 -10.23 -5.13 67.86
C LYS A 40 -9.27 -5.61 68.96
N ARG A 41 -7.96 -5.58 68.72
CA ARG A 41 -6.97 -4.99 69.65
C ARG A 41 -5.56 -4.84 69.05
N ASN A 42 -5.06 -3.61 69.18
CA ASN A 42 -3.68 -3.13 69.14
C ASN A 42 -2.92 -3.16 67.80
N GLY A 43 -2.49 -1.97 67.38
CA GLY A 43 -2.05 -1.68 66.03
C GLY A 43 -0.57 -1.90 65.77
N VAL A 44 -0.29 -2.40 64.57
CA VAL A 44 0.85 -2.09 63.70
C VAL A 44 0.36 -2.41 62.27
N ASN A 45 0.29 -1.43 61.38
CA ASN A 45 -0.09 -1.68 59.98
C ASN A 45 1.11 -2.28 59.21
N LYS A 46 1.26 -3.60 59.23
CA LYS A 46 1.99 -4.37 58.21
C LYS A 46 0.95 -5.10 57.36
N ARG A 47 0.78 -4.71 56.09
CA ARG A 47 -0.01 -5.47 55.12
C ARG A 47 0.76 -6.72 54.73
N PHE A 48 0.42 -7.85 55.34
CA PHE A 48 0.74 -9.17 54.82
C PHE A 48 -0.30 -9.48 53.74
N TYR A 49 0.15 -9.62 52.49
CA TYR A 49 -0.64 -10.29 51.47
C TYR A 49 -0.69 -11.77 51.84
N HIS A 50 -1.90 -12.29 52.04
CA HIS A 50 -2.11 -13.73 52.13
C HIS A 50 -1.81 -14.30 50.75
N ASP A 51 -0.67 -14.99 50.61
CA ASP A 51 -0.39 -15.87 49.48
C ASP A 51 -1.45 -16.97 49.47
N SER A 52 -2.52 -16.77 48.71
CA SER A 52 -3.31 -17.87 48.19
C SER A 52 -2.43 -18.57 47.16
N HIS A 53 -1.78 -19.67 47.57
CA HIS A 53 -1.10 -20.60 46.68
C HIS A 53 -2.08 -21.07 45.59
N PHE A 54 -2.06 -20.39 44.45
CA PHE A 54 -2.47 -21.00 43.19
C PHE A 54 -1.46 -22.13 42.88
N PRO A 55 -1.90 -23.29 42.39
CA PRO A 55 -0.95 -24.30 41.94
C PRO A 55 -0.08 -23.68 40.86
N LEU A 56 1.24 -23.66 41.08
CA LEU A 56 2.25 -23.37 40.06
C LEU A 56 2.11 -24.44 38.97
N HIS A 57 1.22 -24.21 38.00
CA HIS A 57 1.33 -24.87 36.72
C HIS A 57 2.66 -24.39 36.13
N THR A 58 3.68 -25.23 36.21
CA THR A 58 4.89 -25.07 35.40
C THR A 58 4.45 -25.06 33.94
N THR A 59 4.45 -23.89 33.32
CA THR A 59 4.19 -23.74 31.89
C THR A 59 5.24 -24.53 31.13
N ILE A 60 4.89 -25.71 30.62
CA ILE A 60 5.82 -26.54 29.85
C ILE A 60 5.91 -25.95 28.45
N LEU A 61 6.97 -25.18 28.21
CA LEU A 61 7.30 -24.65 26.90
C LEU A 61 7.90 -25.79 26.04
N PRO A 62 7.41 -26.03 24.81
CA PRO A 62 8.04 -27.00 23.92
C PRO A 62 9.43 -26.50 23.52
N SER A 63 10.41 -27.41 23.41
CA SER A 63 11.78 -27.06 22.99
C SER A 63 11.90 -26.68 21.51
N GLN A 64 10.94 -27.11 20.69
CA GLN A 64 10.89 -26.83 19.26
C GLN A 64 9.45 -26.76 18.75
N SER A 65 9.23 -25.94 17.73
CA SER A 65 8.05 -25.96 16.89
C SER A 65 8.40 -25.37 15.53
N ARG A 66 7.91 -25.96 14.43
CA ARG A 66 8.20 -25.48 13.08
C ARG A 66 7.84 -24.00 12.89
N ILE A 67 6.67 -23.59 13.40
CA ILE A 67 6.17 -22.22 13.28
C ILE A 67 5.91 -21.63 14.66
N VAL A 68 6.47 -20.46 14.93
CA VAL A 68 6.12 -19.64 16.10
C VAL A 68 5.37 -18.39 15.65
N ILE A 69 4.22 -18.11 16.29
CA ILE A 69 3.41 -16.91 16.08
C ILE A 69 3.44 -16.06 17.35
N ALA A 70 3.81 -14.79 17.21
CA ALA A 70 3.82 -13.84 18.31
C ALA A 70 2.48 -13.08 18.42
N GLY A 71 1.85 -13.18 19.60
CA GLY A 71 0.54 -12.62 19.92
C GLY A 71 -0.61 -13.58 19.62
N ALA A 72 -1.70 -13.46 20.36
CA ALA A 72 -2.94 -14.22 20.19
C ALA A 72 -4.17 -13.32 19.98
N GLY A 73 -3.99 -12.22 19.23
CA GLY A 73 -5.10 -11.39 18.73
C GLY A 73 -5.78 -12.01 17.50
N THR A 74 -6.83 -11.36 16.99
CA THR A 74 -7.68 -11.91 15.90
C THR A 74 -6.87 -12.28 14.65
N VAL A 75 -5.88 -11.48 14.28
CA VAL A 75 -5.01 -11.74 13.12
C VAL A 75 -4.15 -12.98 13.36
N ALA A 76 -3.50 -13.09 14.52
CA ALA A 76 -2.66 -14.24 14.86
C ALA A 76 -3.46 -15.54 14.90
N ASN A 77 -4.63 -15.51 15.54
CA ASN A 77 -5.51 -16.67 15.64
C ASN A 77 -6.05 -17.08 14.25
N SER A 78 -6.29 -16.10 13.36
CA SER A 78 -6.63 -16.37 11.98
C SER A 78 -5.47 -17.04 11.22
N VAL A 79 -4.23 -16.56 11.36
CA VAL A 79 -3.06 -17.21 10.74
C VAL A 79 -2.91 -18.64 11.25
N ALA A 80 -2.97 -18.85 12.57
CA ALA A 80 -2.89 -20.18 13.18
C ALA A 80 -4.00 -21.11 12.66
N TYR A 81 -5.24 -20.63 12.59
CA TYR A 81 -6.37 -21.36 12.03
C TYR A 81 -6.11 -21.79 10.58
N HIS A 82 -5.66 -20.87 9.72
CA HIS A 82 -5.40 -21.19 8.31
C HIS A 82 -4.22 -22.14 8.12
N LEU A 83 -3.20 -22.09 8.96
CA LEU A 83 -2.11 -23.07 8.94
C LEU A 83 -2.63 -24.48 9.27
N VAL A 84 -3.37 -24.64 10.37
CA VAL A 84 -3.82 -25.97 10.80
C VAL A 84 -4.80 -26.62 9.83
N ILE A 85 -5.72 -25.85 9.22
CA ILE A 85 -6.68 -26.41 8.24
C ILE A 85 -5.99 -26.81 6.92
N ASN A 86 -4.81 -26.24 6.63
CA ASN A 86 -3.98 -26.66 5.50
C ASN A 86 -2.97 -27.76 5.89
N GLY A 87 -3.13 -28.38 7.06
CA GLY A 87 -2.32 -29.51 7.52
C GLY A 87 -1.00 -29.13 8.20
N TRP A 88 -0.73 -27.84 8.41
CA TRP A 88 0.43 -27.37 9.16
C TRP A 88 0.07 -27.24 10.64
N ASN A 89 0.28 -28.31 11.40
CA ASN A 89 -0.16 -28.44 12.80
C ASN A 89 0.95 -28.23 13.84
N ASP A 90 2.22 -28.24 13.44
CA ASP A 90 3.34 -27.86 14.32
C ASP A 90 3.46 -26.32 14.42
N VAL A 91 2.49 -25.74 15.13
CA VAL A 91 2.33 -24.28 15.31
C VAL A 91 2.27 -23.97 16.80
N LEU A 92 3.12 -23.06 17.25
CA LEU A 92 3.14 -22.52 18.60
C LEU A 92 2.75 -21.03 18.60
N VAL A 93 1.68 -20.69 19.30
CA VAL A 93 1.25 -19.31 19.53
C VAL A 93 1.67 -18.88 20.93
N LEU A 94 2.44 -17.79 21.02
CA LEU A 94 2.94 -17.23 22.28
C LEU A 94 2.27 -15.88 22.54
N GLU A 95 1.62 -15.74 23.69
CA GLU A 95 0.90 -14.53 24.09
C GLU A 95 1.41 -14.05 25.45
N GLN A 96 1.86 -12.79 25.50
CA GLN A 96 2.46 -12.21 26.71
C GLN A 96 1.46 -12.04 27.86
N ASN A 97 0.16 -12.02 27.58
CA ASN A 97 -0.91 -11.93 28.57
C ASN A 97 -1.95 -13.02 28.32
N ARG A 98 -3.16 -12.65 27.89
CA ARG A 98 -4.24 -13.58 27.53
C ARG A 98 -4.67 -13.43 26.09
N ILE A 99 -5.30 -14.46 25.53
CA ILE A 99 -5.89 -14.43 24.19
C ILE A 99 -6.75 -13.17 24.03
N GLY A 100 -6.50 -12.42 22.95
CA GLY A 100 -7.20 -11.18 22.62
C GLY A 100 -7.00 -9.97 23.56
N SER A 101 -6.10 -10.06 24.56
CA SER A 101 -5.88 -9.01 25.58
C SER A 101 -5.31 -7.67 25.06
N GLY A 102 -4.85 -7.64 23.81
CA GLY A 102 -4.49 -6.42 23.07
C GLY A 102 -5.70 -5.63 22.60
N THR A 103 -5.60 -5.04 21.40
CA THR A 103 -6.64 -4.16 20.82
C THR A 103 -7.81 -4.95 20.20
N SER A 104 -7.65 -6.26 19.98
CA SER A 104 -8.59 -7.10 19.23
C SER A 104 -9.98 -7.21 19.85
N HIS A 105 -10.10 -7.15 21.18
CA HIS A 105 -11.40 -7.18 21.88
C HIS A 105 -12.16 -5.83 21.85
N PHE A 106 -11.49 -4.74 21.47
CA PHE A 106 -12.03 -3.38 21.53
C PHE A 106 -12.39 -2.81 20.15
N GLY A 107 -12.24 -3.61 19.10
CA GLY A 107 -12.58 -3.19 17.75
C GLY A 107 -14.06 -2.86 17.60
N SER A 108 -14.39 -2.00 16.62
CA SER A 108 -15.78 -1.62 16.34
C SER A 108 -16.69 -2.79 15.94
N GLY A 109 -16.12 -3.91 15.49
CA GLY A 109 -16.88 -5.05 14.98
C GLY A 109 -17.43 -4.84 13.57
N THR A 110 -17.11 -3.72 12.92
CA THR A 110 -17.70 -3.37 11.61
C THR A 110 -16.95 -4.01 10.45
N LEU A 111 -17.68 -4.54 9.47
CA LEU A 111 -17.17 -5.25 8.30
C LEU A 111 -17.67 -4.55 7.03
N GLY A 112 -16.89 -3.56 6.56
CA GLY A 112 -17.26 -2.76 5.38
C GLY A 112 -16.57 -3.19 4.10
N LEU A 113 -17.32 -3.49 3.05
CA LEU A 113 -16.82 -3.92 1.74
C LEU A 113 -16.54 -2.75 0.79
N PHE A 114 -17.04 -1.56 1.08
CA PHE A 114 -16.87 -0.37 0.23
C PHE A 114 -15.46 0.24 0.31
N LYS A 115 -14.49 -0.50 -0.21
CA LYS A 115 -13.05 -0.27 -0.15
C LYS A 115 -12.40 -0.47 -1.53
N PRO A 116 -11.10 -0.12 -1.72
CA PRO A 116 -10.35 -0.56 -2.90
C PRO A 116 -10.35 -2.10 -3.06
N ILE A 117 -10.27 -2.65 -4.28
CA ILE A 117 -10.45 -4.10 -4.52
C ILE A 117 -9.46 -4.94 -3.71
N SER A 118 -8.20 -4.51 -3.61
CA SER A 118 -7.18 -5.23 -2.84
C SER A 118 -7.57 -5.42 -1.37
N HIS A 119 -8.21 -4.42 -0.75
CA HIS A 119 -8.75 -4.55 0.61
C HIS A 119 -10.03 -5.36 0.61
N ARG A 120 -10.97 -5.05 -0.30
CA ARG A 120 -12.27 -5.71 -0.37
C ARG A 120 -12.14 -7.22 -0.55
N ASN A 121 -11.17 -7.71 -1.32
CA ASN A 121 -10.94 -9.15 -1.51
C ASN A 121 -10.64 -9.86 -0.18
N LEU A 122 -9.74 -9.29 0.63
CA LEU A 122 -9.41 -9.80 1.97
C LEU A 122 -10.59 -9.71 2.94
N ILE A 123 -11.35 -8.62 2.87
CA ILE A 123 -12.52 -8.39 3.74
C ILE A 123 -13.67 -9.33 3.36
N SER A 124 -13.93 -9.51 2.07
CA SER A 124 -14.95 -10.42 1.55
C SER A 124 -14.66 -11.85 1.97
N TYR A 125 -13.39 -12.28 1.93
CA TYR A 125 -13.01 -13.57 2.47
C TYR A 125 -13.27 -13.67 3.98
N SER A 126 -12.93 -12.62 4.74
CA SER A 126 -13.18 -12.58 6.19
C SER A 126 -14.67 -12.75 6.52
N ILE A 127 -15.54 -12.02 5.81
CA ILE A 127 -17.00 -12.15 5.98
C ILE A 127 -17.46 -13.58 5.65
N LYS A 128 -17.01 -14.17 4.55
CA LYS A 128 -17.36 -15.55 4.16
C LYS A 128 -16.92 -16.57 5.21
N LEU A 129 -15.70 -16.42 5.75
CA LEU A 129 -15.22 -17.26 6.84
C LEU A 129 -16.14 -17.11 8.06
N TYR A 130 -16.48 -15.90 8.46
CA TYR A 130 -17.35 -15.66 9.62
C TYR A 130 -18.76 -16.23 9.40
N GLN A 131 -19.32 -16.11 8.20
CA GLN A 131 -20.59 -16.76 7.83
C GLN A 131 -20.51 -18.27 8.06
N GLN A 132 -19.47 -18.93 7.53
CA GLN A 132 -19.26 -20.36 7.72
C GLN A 132 -19.13 -20.74 9.19
N LEU A 133 -18.39 -19.96 9.98
CA LEU A 133 -18.26 -20.21 11.43
C LEU A 133 -19.62 -20.12 12.13
N GLN A 134 -20.43 -19.11 11.82
CA GLN A 134 -21.76 -18.98 12.41
C GLN A 134 -22.71 -20.10 11.99
N GLU A 135 -22.69 -20.51 10.72
CA GLU A 135 -23.48 -21.62 10.18
C GLU A 135 -23.09 -22.97 10.83
N THR A 136 -21.83 -23.14 11.20
CA THR A 136 -21.34 -24.34 11.91
C THR A 136 -21.64 -24.33 13.42
N GLY A 137 -22.36 -23.31 13.92
CA GLY A 137 -22.88 -23.27 15.30
C GLY A 137 -22.08 -22.41 16.28
N TYR A 138 -21.10 -21.62 15.81
CA TYR A 138 -20.40 -20.66 16.66
C TYR A 138 -21.14 -19.31 16.69
N ASP A 139 -21.69 -18.92 17.84
CA ASP A 139 -22.26 -17.57 17.99
C ASP A 139 -21.16 -16.52 18.04
N ILE A 140 -20.94 -15.88 16.90
CA ILE A 140 -19.98 -14.78 16.73
C ILE A 140 -20.68 -13.43 16.54
N GLY A 141 -22.00 -13.39 16.75
CA GLY A 141 -22.82 -12.20 16.60
C GLY A 141 -22.77 -11.57 15.20
N LEU A 142 -22.53 -12.36 14.15
CA LEU A 142 -22.50 -11.85 12.79
C LEU A 142 -23.91 -11.46 12.36
N LYS A 143 -24.09 -10.19 12.01
CA LYS A 143 -25.35 -9.65 11.47
C LYS A 143 -25.05 -8.84 10.21
N GLN A 144 -25.73 -9.17 9.13
CA GLN A 144 -25.67 -8.41 7.89
C GLN A 144 -26.68 -7.25 7.94
N CYS A 145 -26.27 -6.15 8.57
CA CYS A 145 -27.12 -4.96 8.74
C CYS A 145 -26.95 -3.94 7.61
N GLY A 146 -25.95 -4.11 6.74
CA GLY A 146 -25.53 -3.13 5.74
C GLY A 146 -24.92 -1.86 6.34
N SER A 147 -24.43 -0.97 5.47
CA SER A 147 -23.90 0.35 5.84
C SER A 147 -24.37 1.45 4.89
N VAL A 148 -24.59 2.65 5.43
CA VAL A 148 -24.76 3.90 4.68
C VAL A 148 -23.50 4.76 4.77
N TYR A 149 -22.97 5.14 3.61
CA TYR A 149 -21.82 6.02 3.46
C TYR A 149 -22.30 7.41 3.07
N LEU A 150 -22.17 8.38 3.96
CA LEU A 150 -22.76 9.72 3.80
C LEU A 150 -21.84 10.65 3.00
N ALA A 151 -22.45 11.57 2.25
CA ALA A 151 -21.80 12.70 1.62
C ALA A 151 -22.46 14.01 2.05
N GLN A 152 -21.73 14.82 2.81
CA GLN A 152 -22.16 16.18 3.17
C GLN A 152 -21.76 17.21 2.10
N THR A 153 -20.83 16.84 1.21
CA THR A 153 -20.31 17.73 0.16
C THR A 153 -20.39 17.08 -1.22
N LYS A 154 -20.43 17.91 -2.26
CA LYS A 154 -20.44 17.45 -3.66
C LYS A 154 -19.21 16.61 -3.99
N ASP A 155 -18.04 17.06 -3.55
CA ASP A 155 -16.79 16.31 -3.75
C ASP A 155 -16.81 14.97 -3.02
N ARG A 156 -17.39 14.90 -1.80
CA ARG A 156 -17.58 13.62 -1.14
C ARG A 156 -18.47 12.70 -1.97
N MET A 157 -19.56 13.22 -2.54
CA MET A 157 -20.45 12.43 -3.39
C MET A 157 -19.72 11.93 -4.65
N ILE A 158 -18.87 12.76 -5.28
CA ILE A 158 -18.01 12.34 -6.40
C ILE A 158 -17.06 11.21 -5.96
N ALA A 159 -16.39 11.36 -4.81
CA ALA A 159 -15.50 10.34 -4.27
C ALA A 159 -16.22 9.00 -4.02
N LEU A 160 -17.43 9.04 -3.48
CA LEU A 160 -18.27 7.86 -3.28
C LEU A 160 -18.71 7.24 -4.61
N LYS A 161 -19.16 8.05 -5.59
CA LYS A 161 -19.53 7.55 -6.92
C LYS A 161 -18.36 6.92 -7.67
N ARG A 162 -17.15 7.49 -7.58
CA ARG A 162 -15.92 6.87 -8.13
C ARG A 162 -15.66 5.50 -7.52
N ARG A 163 -15.79 5.37 -6.20
CA ARG A 163 -15.63 4.08 -5.52
C ARG A 163 -16.72 3.07 -5.89
N MET A 164 -17.95 3.55 -6.09
CA MET A 164 -19.08 2.74 -6.58
C MET A 164 -18.84 2.22 -8.00
N ALA A 165 -18.48 3.11 -8.95
CA ALA A 165 -18.19 2.75 -10.34
C ALA A 165 -17.15 1.62 -10.44
N TYR A 166 -16.13 1.67 -9.60
CA TYR A 166 -15.11 0.64 -9.54
C TYR A 166 -15.54 -0.69 -8.86
N ASN A 167 -16.45 -0.64 -7.88
CA ASN A 167 -16.84 -1.83 -7.09
C ASN A 167 -18.05 -2.60 -7.65
N VAL A 168 -19.03 -1.89 -8.24
CA VAL A 168 -20.26 -2.52 -8.78
C VAL A 168 -19.94 -3.60 -9.83
N PRO A 169 -19.08 -3.35 -10.84
CA PRO A 169 -18.81 -4.33 -11.90
C PRO A 169 -18.07 -5.57 -11.41
N THR A 170 -17.41 -5.45 -10.25
CA THR A 170 -16.71 -6.56 -9.58
C THR A 170 -17.58 -7.25 -8.53
N GLY A 171 -18.89 -7.00 -8.56
CA GLY A 171 -19.92 -7.77 -7.84
C GLY A 171 -20.24 -7.29 -6.43
N LEU A 172 -20.02 -6.01 -6.09
CA LEU A 172 -20.57 -5.42 -4.86
C LEU A 172 -21.89 -4.74 -5.17
N ASP A 173 -22.99 -5.16 -4.54
CA ASP A 173 -24.22 -4.38 -4.61
C ASP A 173 -24.05 -3.09 -3.82
N CYS A 174 -24.21 -1.95 -4.49
CA CYS A 174 -24.31 -0.66 -3.83
C CYS A 174 -25.15 0.32 -4.64
N LYS A 175 -25.90 1.17 -3.94
CA LYS A 175 -26.92 2.03 -4.53
C LYS A 175 -26.80 3.45 -3.99
N VAL A 176 -26.99 4.43 -4.87
CA VAL A 176 -27.15 5.83 -4.44
C VAL A 176 -28.52 5.97 -3.78
N LEU A 177 -28.57 6.55 -2.58
CA LEU A 177 -29.80 6.91 -1.89
C LEU A 177 -29.98 8.41 -1.84
N GLY A 178 -31.20 8.87 -2.15
CA GLY A 178 -31.66 10.22 -1.86
C GLY A 178 -32.04 10.40 -0.38
N ARG A 179 -32.28 11.65 0.02
CA ARG A 179 -32.59 12.02 1.42
C ARG A 179 -33.80 11.28 1.99
N GLU A 180 -34.88 11.15 1.22
CA GLU A 180 -36.11 10.47 1.66
C GLU A 180 -35.89 8.97 1.87
N GLN A 181 -35.17 8.32 0.96
CA GLN A 181 -34.83 6.89 1.09
C GLN A 181 -33.92 6.65 2.29
N LEU A 182 -32.96 7.55 2.52
CA LEU A 182 -32.08 7.49 3.67
C LEU A 182 -32.85 7.68 4.99
N LYS A 183 -33.80 8.62 5.04
CA LYS A 183 -34.66 8.84 6.22
C LYS A 183 -35.56 7.63 6.50
N LYS A 184 -36.06 6.95 5.46
CA LYS A 184 -36.81 5.68 5.62
C LYS A 184 -35.93 4.56 6.17
N LEU A 185 -34.68 4.47 5.69
CA LEU A 185 -33.72 3.45 6.12
C LEU A 185 -33.16 3.70 7.53
N TYR A 186 -32.93 4.96 7.89
CA TYR A 186 -32.42 5.39 9.20
C TYR A 186 -33.23 6.58 9.74
N PRO A 187 -34.39 6.35 10.39
CA PRO A 187 -35.34 7.39 10.79
C PRO A 187 -34.79 8.46 11.72
N TYR A 188 -33.80 8.08 12.53
CA TYR A 188 -33.22 8.91 13.57
C TYR A 188 -32.15 9.89 13.08
N MET A 189 -31.74 9.76 11.82
CA MET A 189 -30.68 10.57 11.23
C MET A 189 -31.25 11.92 10.76
N HIS A 190 -30.54 13.02 11.03
CA HIS A 190 -30.75 14.29 10.34
C HIS A 190 -30.17 14.17 8.92
N THR A 191 -30.93 14.45 7.86
CA THR A 191 -30.53 14.19 6.46
C THR A 191 -30.67 15.38 5.52
N GLU A 192 -31.14 16.53 6.01
CA GLU A 192 -31.49 17.69 5.17
C GLU A 192 -30.26 18.36 4.55
N ASP A 193 -29.13 18.31 5.24
CA ASP A 193 -27.84 18.89 4.83
C ASP A 193 -27.00 17.94 3.95
N LEU A 194 -27.47 16.72 3.67
CA LEU A 194 -26.72 15.75 2.88
C LEU A 194 -26.90 15.98 1.38
N GLU A 195 -25.80 15.87 0.64
CA GLU A 195 -25.83 15.77 -0.83
C GLU A 195 -26.34 14.40 -1.29
N GLY A 196 -26.08 13.35 -0.50
CA GLY A 196 -26.58 12.00 -0.74
C GLY A 196 -25.85 10.96 0.11
N ALA A 197 -26.12 9.69 -0.19
CA ALA A 197 -25.42 8.57 0.43
C ALA A 197 -25.27 7.38 -0.52
N ILE A 198 -24.33 6.48 -0.23
CA ILE A 198 -24.24 5.15 -0.83
C ILE A 198 -24.68 4.10 0.18
N TRP A 199 -25.63 3.26 -0.20
CA TRP A 199 -26.08 2.10 0.54
C TRP A 199 -25.34 0.85 0.09
N VAL A 200 -24.82 0.07 1.05
CA VAL A 200 -24.13 -1.20 0.81
C VAL A 200 -24.76 -2.28 1.69
N PRO A 201 -25.70 -3.10 1.17
CA PRO A 201 -26.44 -4.09 1.96
C PRO A 201 -25.60 -5.30 2.39
N GLU A 202 -24.48 -5.56 1.72
CA GLU A 202 -23.58 -6.68 2.04
C GLU A 202 -22.66 -6.40 3.23
N ASP A 203 -22.57 -5.15 3.69
CA ASP A 203 -21.81 -4.82 4.88
C ASP A 203 -22.41 -5.47 6.13
N ALA A 204 -21.54 -5.81 7.08
CA ALA A 204 -21.94 -6.56 8.26
C ALA A 204 -21.27 -6.04 9.53
N ILE A 205 -21.72 -6.57 10.65
CA ILE A 205 -21.11 -6.42 11.98
C ILE A 205 -20.88 -7.81 12.56
N ALA A 206 -19.84 -7.98 13.36
CA ALA A 206 -19.62 -9.17 14.16
C ALA A 206 -19.03 -8.80 15.52
N ASN A 207 -19.10 -9.71 16.49
CA ASN A 207 -18.48 -9.53 17.80
C ASN A 207 -16.96 -9.82 17.69
N PRO A 208 -16.08 -8.82 17.86
CA PRO A 208 -14.64 -9.02 17.69
C PRO A 208 -14.05 -10.07 18.64
N SER A 209 -14.47 -10.07 19.91
CA SER A 209 -13.99 -11.00 20.92
C SER A 209 -14.42 -12.42 20.62
N ALA A 210 -15.70 -12.62 20.27
CA ALA A 210 -16.20 -13.95 19.94
C ALA A 210 -15.48 -14.55 18.72
N VAL A 211 -15.25 -13.76 17.66
CA VAL A 211 -14.48 -14.21 16.50
C VAL A 211 -13.04 -14.57 16.90
N CYS A 212 -12.39 -13.74 17.72
CA CYS A 212 -11.04 -13.97 18.21
C CYS A 212 -10.93 -15.32 18.97
N ASP A 213 -11.88 -15.58 19.87
CA ASP A 213 -11.93 -16.79 20.69
C ASP A 213 -12.23 -18.04 19.87
N VAL A 214 -13.17 -17.95 18.91
CA VAL A 214 -13.53 -19.07 18.04
C VAL A 214 -12.37 -19.47 17.14
N LEU A 215 -11.65 -18.50 16.55
CA LEU A 215 -10.46 -18.78 15.74
C LEU A 215 -9.37 -19.46 16.58
N ALA A 216 -9.13 -18.97 17.81
CA ALA A 216 -8.17 -19.59 18.71
C ALA A 216 -8.58 -21.03 19.08
N LYS A 217 -9.86 -21.25 19.40
CA LYS A 217 -10.40 -22.58 19.69
C LYS A 217 -10.20 -23.54 18.53
N LEU A 218 -10.55 -23.12 17.31
CA LEU A 218 -10.41 -23.95 16.11
C LEU A 218 -8.95 -24.24 15.79
N ALA A 219 -8.06 -23.26 15.94
CA ALA A 219 -6.63 -23.46 15.80
C ALA A 219 -6.11 -24.52 16.79
N LYS A 220 -6.51 -24.44 18.07
CA LYS A 220 -6.18 -25.43 19.11
C LYS A 220 -6.69 -26.83 18.74
N THR A 221 -7.94 -26.94 18.30
CA THR A 221 -8.53 -28.21 17.85
C THR A 221 -7.80 -28.78 16.64
N GLY A 222 -7.27 -27.94 15.75
CA GLY A 222 -6.46 -28.34 14.61
C GLY A 222 -5.01 -28.72 14.94
N GLY A 223 -4.58 -28.57 16.20
CA GLY A 223 -3.27 -29.01 16.69
C GLY A 223 -2.31 -27.89 17.11
N ALA A 224 -2.65 -26.61 16.90
CA ALA A 224 -1.82 -25.51 17.34
C ALA A 224 -1.75 -25.44 18.88
N LYS A 225 -0.55 -25.22 19.41
CA LYS A 225 -0.32 -25.05 20.85
C LYS A 225 -0.33 -23.57 21.19
N TYR A 226 -0.95 -23.21 22.32
CA TYR A 226 -1.00 -21.83 22.81
C TYR A 226 -0.39 -21.77 24.19
N ILE A 227 0.49 -20.79 24.41
CA ILE A 227 1.07 -20.49 25.71
C ILE A 227 0.77 -19.02 26.02
N GLU A 228 -0.15 -18.80 26.97
CA GLU A 228 -0.49 -17.49 27.54
C GLU A 228 0.49 -17.13 28.66
N ASN A 229 0.55 -15.84 29.01
CA ASN A 229 1.51 -15.25 29.95
C ASN A 229 2.97 -15.59 29.60
N CYS A 230 3.30 -15.68 28.32
CA CYS A 230 4.64 -15.99 27.82
C CYS A 230 5.10 -14.90 26.85
N ARG A 231 5.94 -13.99 27.35
CA ARG A 231 6.54 -12.92 26.58
C ARG A 231 7.74 -13.43 25.79
N ILE A 232 7.75 -13.09 24.50
CA ILE A 232 8.93 -13.25 23.65
C ILE A 232 9.87 -12.07 23.93
N GLU A 233 11.10 -12.38 24.30
CA GLU A 233 12.15 -11.40 24.54
C GLU A 233 12.92 -11.06 23.26
N GLU A 234 13.24 -12.07 22.45
CA GLU A 234 14.10 -11.91 21.29
C GLU A 234 13.78 -12.95 20.21
N VAL A 235 14.00 -12.58 18.94
CA VAL A 235 14.01 -13.52 17.82
C VAL A 235 15.46 -13.67 17.35
N CYS A 236 15.99 -14.89 17.45
CA CYS A 236 17.36 -15.20 17.10
C CYS A 236 17.44 -15.69 15.65
N THR A 237 18.51 -15.31 14.97
CA THR A 237 18.77 -15.72 13.58
C THR A 237 20.08 -16.47 13.45
N GLU A 238 20.21 -17.24 12.38
CA GLU A 238 21.45 -17.88 11.96
C GLU A 238 21.49 -17.85 10.43
N ASN A 239 22.64 -17.46 9.86
CA ASN A 239 22.81 -17.33 8.40
C ASN A 239 21.73 -16.47 7.72
N GLY A 240 21.27 -15.41 8.40
CA GLY A 240 20.25 -14.49 7.88
C GLY A 240 18.82 -15.05 7.88
N ALA A 241 18.57 -16.18 8.53
CA ALA A 241 17.25 -16.79 8.66
C ALA A 241 16.85 -16.98 10.13
N VAL A 242 15.55 -17.02 10.42
CA VAL A 242 15.02 -17.37 11.75
C VAL A 242 15.57 -18.72 12.22
N LYS A 243 15.97 -18.80 13.50
CA LYS A 243 16.45 -20.02 14.15
C LYS A 243 15.66 -20.41 15.39
N CYS A 244 15.42 -19.45 16.28
CA CYS A 244 14.70 -19.69 17.52
C CYS A 244 14.12 -18.39 18.09
N VAL A 245 13.24 -18.53 19.08
CA VAL A 245 12.75 -17.43 19.91
C VAL A 245 13.18 -17.62 21.35
N ASN A 246 13.66 -16.55 21.97
CA ASN A 246 13.92 -16.49 23.41
C ASN A 246 12.67 -15.96 24.10
N THR A 247 12.22 -16.66 25.13
CA THR A 247 11.06 -16.28 25.96
C THR A 247 11.46 -16.20 27.42
N GLU A 248 10.60 -15.64 28.27
CA GLU A 248 10.82 -15.63 29.72
C GLU A 248 10.89 -17.03 30.37
N TYR A 249 10.43 -18.07 29.67
CA TYR A 249 10.44 -19.46 30.13
C TYR A 249 11.45 -20.36 29.40
N GLY A 250 12.31 -19.79 28.55
CA GLY A 250 13.34 -20.53 27.81
C GLY A 250 13.26 -20.33 26.30
N VAL A 251 13.98 -21.19 25.58
CA VAL A 251 14.19 -21.07 24.12
C VAL A 251 13.32 -22.07 23.37
N VAL A 252 12.73 -21.64 22.26
CA VAL A 252 12.02 -22.52 21.31
C VAL A 252 12.67 -22.42 19.93
N SER A 253 13.23 -23.51 19.43
CA SER A 253 13.73 -23.58 18.05
C SER A 253 12.59 -23.58 17.05
N CYS A 254 12.72 -22.81 15.96
CA CYS A 254 11.69 -22.71 14.91
C CYS A 254 12.26 -22.37 13.53
N GLU A 255 11.59 -22.86 12.49
CA GLU A 255 11.93 -22.58 11.08
C GLU A 255 11.33 -21.24 10.63
N TYR A 256 10.10 -20.94 11.07
CA TYR A 256 9.37 -19.71 10.73
C TYR A 256 8.92 -18.96 11.98
N PHE A 257 8.98 -17.64 11.90
CA PHE A 257 8.45 -16.74 12.91
C PHE A 257 7.45 -15.76 12.27
N ILE A 258 6.27 -15.58 12.87
CA ILE A 258 5.25 -14.66 12.38
C ILE A 258 4.95 -13.62 13.47
N ASN A 259 5.30 -12.36 13.20
CA ASN A 259 5.05 -11.25 14.10
C ASN A 259 3.64 -10.68 13.88
N CYS A 260 2.71 -11.08 14.76
CA CYS A 260 1.34 -10.58 14.85
C CYS A 260 1.11 -9.77 16.14
N ALA A 261 2.18 -9.26 16.77
CA ALA A 261 2.16 -8.71 18.12
C ALA A 261 1.55 -7.29 18.22
N GLY A 262 0.62 -6.93 17.34
CA GLY A 262 -0.14 -5.67 17.41
C GLY A 262 0.75 -4.44 17.60
N MET A 263 0.45 -3.63 18.62
CA MET A 263 1.20 -2.42 18.94
C MET A 263 2.63 -2.67 19.47
N TRP A 264 2.95 -3.89 19.89
CA TRP A 264 4.29 -4.29 20.37
C TRP A 264 5.19 -4.83 19.27
N ALA A 265 4.65 -5.06 18.06
CA ALA A 265 5.36 -5.71 16.98
C ALA A 265 6.67 -5.00 16.61
N ARG A 266 6.66 -3.66 16.59
CA ARG A 266 7.86 -2.88 16.29
C ARG A 266 8.97 -3.11 17.31
N GLN A 267 8.67 -3.07 18.61
CA GLN A 267 9.65 -3.32 19.66
C GLN A 267 10.20 -4.75 19.57
N LEU A 268 9.35 -5.74 19.24
CA LEU A 268 9.79 -7.10 19.02
C LEU A 268 10.67 -7.25 17.77
N GLY A 269 10.37 -6.55 16.67
CA GLY A 269 11.21 -6.52 15.47
C GLY A 269 12.60 -5.93 15.74
N LEU A 270 12.69 -4.91 16.59
CA LEU A 270 13.99 -4.33 17.02
C LEU A 270 14.81 -5.27 17.91
N ARG A 271 14.17 -6.26 18.56
CA ARG A 271 14.81 -7.32 19.36
C ARG A 271 15.03 -8.57 18.50
N CYS A 272 15.47 -8.36 17.28
CA CYS A 272 15.96 -9.38 16.38
C CYS A 272 17.36 -8.96 15.94
N ASN A 273 18.24 -9.91 15.65
CA ASN A 273 19.56 -9.62 15.11
C ASN A 273 19.76 -10.31 13.76
N PRO A 274 19.82 -9.59 12.62
CA PRO A 274 19.68 -8.14 12.52
C PRO A 274 18.25 -7.67 12.86
N PRO A 275 18.06 -6.41 13.27
CA PRO A 275 16.74 -5.84 13.53
C PRO A 275 15.82 -5.93 12.32
N VAL A 276 14.56 -6.28 12.56
CA VAL A 276 13.51 -6.30 11.53
C VAL A 276 12.70 -5.03 11.59
N ARG A 277 12.62 -4.31 10.47
CA ARG A 277 11.82 -3.09 10.37
C ARG A 277 10.32 -3.40 10.35
N ILE A 278 9.59 -2.73 11.22
CA ILE A 278 8.14 -2.79 11.27
C ILE A 278 7.63 -1.36 11.45
N PRO A 279 7.31 -0.65 10.35
CA PRO A 279 6.86 0.73 10.39
C PRO A 279 5.39 0.79 10.80
N ALA A 280 5.13 0.61 12.09
CA ALA A 280 3.81 0.76 12.69
C ALA A 280 3.96 1.32 14.10
N TYR A 281 3.05 2.19 14.51
CA TYR A 281 3.05 2.78 15.84
C TYR A 281 1.63 3.04 16.34
N PRO A 282 1.37 2.89 17.65
CA PRO A 282 0.03 3.09 18.19
C PRO A 282 -0.36 4.58 18.26
N ALA A 283 -1.56 4.88 17.76
CA ALA A 283 -2.23 6.16 17.94
C ALA A 283 -3.35 6.02 18.98
N GLU A 284 -3.62 7.07 19.74
CA GLU A 284 -4.89 7.20 20.48
C GLU A 284 -6.05 7.16 19.49
N ASN A 285 -7.14 6.50 19.87
CA ASN A 285 -8.33 6.37 19.04
C ASN A 285 -9.55 6.27 19.95
N PHE A 286 -10.52 7.15 19.75
CA PHE A 286 -11.63 7.32 20.66
C PHE A 286 -12.90 6.61 20.18
N CYS A 287 -13.66 6.06 21.13
CA CYS A 287 -15.02 5.60 20.88
C CYS A 287 -15.94 5.98 22.04
N ALA A 288 -17.22 6.13 21.75
CA ALA A 288 -18.28 6.40 22.70
C ALA A 288 -19.32 5.27 22.64
N ILE A 289 -19.80 4.89 23.82
CA ILE A 289 -20.93 3.99 23.98
C ILE A 289 -22.06 4.77 24.65
N VAL A 290 -23.25 4.66 24.06
CA VAL A 290 -24.46 5.33 24.57
C VAL A 290 -25.56 4.31 24.83
N SER A 291 -26.12 4.35 26.05
CA SER A 291 -27.29 3.57 26.47
C SER A 291 -28.20 4.43 27.37
N PRO A 292 -29.55 4.34 27.26
CA PRO A 292 -30.32 3.59 26.28
C PRO A 292 -30.58 4.39 24.99
N PHE A 293 -30.50 3.73 23.84
CA PHE A 293 -31.06 4.24 22.59
C PHE A 293 -32.52 3.77 22.49
N PRO A 294 -33.52 4.65 22.25
CA PRO A 294 -34.92 4.27 22.37
C PRO A 294 -35.23 3.04 21.50
N PRO A 295 -35.53 1.88 22.14
CA PRO A 295 -35.80 0.66 21.42
C PRO A 295 -37.30 0.65 21.11
N ASN A 296 -37.66 0.83 19.84
CA ASN A 296 -38.93 0.35 19.30
C ASN A 296 -38.94 0.43 17.77
N SER A 297 -37.99 -0.24 17.14
CA SER A 297 -38.15 -0.58 15.74
C SER A 297 -37.75 -2.03 15.53
N ASN A 298 -38.67 -2.84 15.00
CA ASN A 298 -38.39 -4.13 14.34
C ASN A 298 -37.47 -3.96 13.10
N VAL A 299 -36.72 -2.86 13.00
CA VAL A 299 -35.88 -2.44 11.88
C VAL A 299 -34.44 -2.54 12.35
N ALA A 300 -33.69 -3.45 11.74
CA ALA A 300 -32.25 -3.55 11.95
C ALA A 300 -31.59 -2.27 11.41
N LEU A 301 -30.93 -1.50 12.28
CA LEU A 301 -30.28 -0.26 11.88
C LEU A 301 -28.95 -0.54 11.17
N PRO A 302 -28.72 0.02 9.97
CA PRO A 302 -27.44 -0.14 9.31
C PRO A 302 -26.32 0.63 10.00
N CYS A 303 -25.09 0.26 9.72
CA CYS A 303 -23.95 1.07 10.13
C CYS A 303 -23.95 2.42 9.40
N ILE A 304 -23.56 3.49 10.07
CA ILE A 304 -23.35 4.80 9.45
C ILE A 304 -21.86 5.03 9.30
N ARG A 305 -21.44 5.54 8.14
CA ARG A 305 -20.10 6.07 7.88
C ARG A 305 -20.25 7.51 7.43
N ASP A 306 -20.01 8.44 8.35
CA ASP A 306 -20.01 9.88 8.05
C ASP A 306 -18.56 10.35 7.92
N TYR A 307 -18.04 10.30 6.70
CA TYR A 307 -16.64 10.65 6.44
C TYR A 307 -16.32 12.13 6.69
N ASP A 308 -17.32 13.00 6.55
CA ASP A 308 -17.15 14.45 6.72
C ASP A 308 -17.28 14.86 8.21
N SER A 309 -17.99 14.05 9.01
CA SER A 309 -17.99 14.12 10.48
C SER A 309 -16.89 13.28 11.14
N TYR A 310 -16.06 12.59 10.36
CA TYR A 310 -14.99 11.72 10.84
C TYR A 310 -15.46 10.54 11.70
N SER A 311 -16.69 10.06 11.51
CA SER A 311 -17.31 9.13 12.46
C SER A 311 -17.97 7.91 11.82
N TYR A 312 -18.06 6.86 12.61
CA TYR A 312 -18.87 5.68 12.30
C TYR A 312 -19.76 5.30 13.46
N ILE A 313 -20.94 4.76 13.16
CA ILE A 313 -21.98 4.46 14.15
C ILE A 313 -22.56 3.08 13.86
N ARG A 314 -22.79 2.29 14.90
CA ARG A 314 -23.55 1.02 14.83
C ARG A 314 -24.37 0.80 16.08
N GLU A 315 -25.37 -0.07 15.99
CA GLU A 315 -26.11 -0.58 17.17
C GLU A 315 -25.20 -1.46 18.04
N TRP A 316 -25.07 -1.18 19.33
CA TRP A 316 -24.27 -1.98 20.26
C TRP A 316 -25.04 -2.24 21.56
N GLN A 317 -25.39 -3.50 21.83
CA GLN A 317 -26.04 -3.94 23.08
C GLN A 317 -27.30 -3.11 23.46
N GLY A 318 -28.18 -2.84 22.49
CA GLY A 318 -29.39 -2.02 22.71
C GLY A 318 -29.12 -0.51 22.77
N GLY A 319 -27.88 -0.09 22.55
CA GLY A 319 -27.42 1.29 22.45
C GLY A 319 -26.71 1.57 21.12
N LEU A 320 -25.82 2.56 21.11
CA LEU A 320 -24.96 2.88 19.98
C LEU A 320 -23.48 2.80 20.37
N LEU A 321 -22.66 2.24 19.48
CA LEU A 321 -21.21 2.42 19.47
C LEU A 321 -20.87 3.42 18.38
N ILE A 322 -20.18 4.49 18.77
CA ILE A 322 -19.76 5.58 17.91
C ILE A 322 -18.24 5.66 18.01
N GLY A 323 -17.53 5.66 16.89
CA GLY A 323 -16.08 5.86 16.90
C GLY A 323 -15.64 6.87 15.86
N TRP A 324 -14.44 7.38 16.02
CA TRP A 324 -13.91 8.44 15.18
C TRP A 324 -12.61 8.06 14.47
N PHE A 325 -12.29 8.83 13.44
CA PHE A 325 -10.96 8.87 12.83
C PHE A 325 -10.53 10.33 12.79
N GLU A 326 -9.88 10.77 13.87
CA GLU A 326 -9.70 12.19 14.18
C GLU A 326 -8.75 12.86 13.17
N PRO A 327 -9.08 14.08 12.69
CA PRO A 327 -8.21 14.82 11.76
C PRO A 327 -6.80 15.04 12.28
N GLU A 328 -6.68 15.32 13.59
CA GLU A 328 -5.42 15.54 14.29
C GLU A 328 -5.26 14.49 15.39
N SER A 329 -4.66 13.34 15.06
CA SER A 329 -4.49 12.24 16.00
C SER A 329 -3.24 12.39 16.87
N LYS A 330 -3.24 11.67 18.00
CA LYS A 330 -2.13 11.68 18.95
C LYS A 330 -1.42 10.32 18.99
N PRO A 331 -0.09 10.27 19.05
CA PRO A 331 0.62 9.02 19.37
C PRO A 331 0.21 8.54 20.77
N ALA A 332 -0.15 7.26 20.91
CA ALA A 332 -0.64 6.71 22.19
C ALA A 332 0.41 6.74 23.32
N PHE A 333 1.69 6.66 22.95
CA PHE A 333 2.79 6.64 23.91
C PHE A 333 3.88 7.62 23.45
N GLU A 334 3.98 8.79 24.06
CA GLU A 334 4.96 9.82 23.62
C GLU A 334 6.42 9.40 23.89
N ASN A 335 6.65 8.66 24.98
CA ASN A 335 7.99 8.20 25.36
C ASN A 335 8.56 7.11 24.44
N GLY A 336 7.77 6.53 23.51
CA GLY A 336 8.26 5.49 22.59
C GLY A 336 8.10 4.06 23.09
N ILE A 337 7.90 3.89 24.39
CA ILE A 337 7.81 2.59 25.05
C ILE A 337 6.34 2.25 25.16
N VAL A 338 5.94 1.18 24.48
CA VAL A 338 4.60 0.60 24.62
C VAL A 338 4.63 -0.24 25.90
N PRO A 339 3.80 0.07 26.92
CA PRO A 339 3.76 -0.70 28.15
C PRO A 339 3.44 -2.17 27.87
N THR A 340 4.13 -3.07 28.55
CA THR A 340 3.86 -4.53 28.46
C THR A 340 2.55 -4.88 29.14
N ASN A 341 2.31 -4.30 30.32
CA ASN A 341 1.13 -4.50 31.15
C ASN A 341 0.43 -3.17 31.44
N ASP A 342 -0.86 -3.24 31.78
CA ASP A 342 -1.67 -2.11 32.23
C ASP A 342 -1.63 -0.87 31.32
N TRP A 343 -1.45 -1.07 30.01
CA TRP A 343 -1.34 -0.01 29.01
C TRP A 343 -2.51 0.99 29.05
N ARG A 344 -3.69 0.56 29.54
CA ARG A 344 -4.87 1.41 29.70
C ARG A 344 -4.65 2.56 30.68
N ASN A 345 -3.84 2.35 31.71
CA ASN A 345 -3.56 3.36 32.74
C ASN A 345 -2.69 4.50 32.22
N TYR A 346 -2.09 4.34 31.03
CA TYR A 346 -1.26 5.36 30.39
C TYR A 346 -2.05 6.27 29.45
N LEU A 347 -3.33 5.96 29.19
CA LEU A 347 -4.17 6.74 28.28
C LEU A 347 -5.16 7.58 29.06
N THR A 348 -5.36 8.81 28.59
CA THR A 348 -6.29 9.75 29.20
C THR A 348 -7.46 10.04 28.27
N ILE A 349 -8.60 10.37 28.85
CA ILE A 349 -9.74 10.88 28.11
C ILE A 349 -9.60 12.40 28.10
N ASP A 350 -9.41 12.99 26.92
CA ASP A 350 -9.26 14.44 26.73
C ASP A 350 -10.59 15.04 26.23
N PRO A 351 -11.38 15.73 27.08
CA PRO A 351 -12.64 16.34 26.67
C PRO A 351 -12.49 17.37 25.55
N ALA A 352 -11.40 18.13 25.52
CA ALA A 352 -11.17 19.13 24.48
C ALA A 352 -10.97 18.48 23.10
N HIS A 353 -10.57 17.20 23.09
CA HIS A 353 -10.36 16.44 21.86
C HIS A 353 -11.66 15.81 21.32
N TRP A 354 -12.47 15.18 22.18
CA TRP A 354 -13.64 14.41 21.72
C TRP A 354 -14.96 15.21 21.69
N ILE A 355 -15.13 16.25 22.51
CA ILE A 355 -16.38 17.05 22.53
C ILE A 355 -16.72 17.64 21.15
N PRO A 356 -15.78 18.28 20.42
CA PRO A 356 -16.09 18.81 19.07
C PRO A 356 -16.52 17.74 18.07
N LEU A 357 -16.04 16.50 18.26
CA LEU A 357 -16.44 15.35 17.44
C LEU A 357 -17.84 14.85 17.83
N TRP A 358 -18.17 14.91 19.12
CA TRP A 358 -19.49 14.59 19.65
C TRP A 358 -20.56 15.59 19.19
N ASP A 359 -20.25 16.88 19.11
CA ASP A 359 -21.18 17.90 18.60
C ASP A 359 -21.62 17.60 17.15
N LYS A 360 -20.71 17.09 16.32
CA LYS A 360 -21.05 16.61 14.96
C LYS A 360 -21.95 15.38 14.97
N ILE A 361 -21.79 14.50 15.96
CA ILE A 361 -22.69 13.36 16.16
C ILE A 361 -24.08 13.82 16.56
N ILE A 362 -24.18 14.77 17.50
CA ILE A 362 -25.46 15.37 17.90
C ILE A 362 -26.14 16.00 16.68
N HIS A 363 -25.39 16.72 15.84
CA HIS A 363 -25.93 17.26 14.59
C HIS A 363 -26.49 16.18 13.66
N ARG A 364 -25.78 15.06 13.50
CA ARG A 364 -26.24 13.93 12.66
C ARG A 364 -27.36 13.11 13.31
N MET A 365 -27.40 13.03 14.64
CA MET A 365 -28.36 12.28 15.45
C MET A 365 -28.91 13.16 16.60
N PRO A 366 -29.86 14.08 16.32
CA PRO A 366 -30.33 15.07 17.30
C PRO A 366 -30.89 14.50 18.60
N LEU A 367 -31.38 13.25 18.59
CA LEU A 367 -31.88 12.56 19.78
C LEU A 367 -30.81 12.32 20.86
N LEU A 368 -29.53 12.45 20.52
CA LEU A 368 -28.40 12.27 21.44
C LEU A 368 -28.02 13.55 22.18
N LYS A 369 -28.71 14.67 21.92
CA LYS A 369 -28.37 15.99 22.48
C LYS A 369 -28.27 16.00 24.00
N ASP A 370 -29.22 15.35 24.68
CA ASP A 370 -29.30 15.32 26.15
C ASP A 370 -28.70 14.02 26.74
N VAL A 371 -28.00 13.23 25.92
CA VAL A 371 -27.45 11.94 26.33
C VAL A 371 -25.95 12.05 26.60
N GLN A 372 -25.53 11.60 27.78
CA GLN A 372 -24.11 11.58 28.16
C GLN A 372 -23.43 10.30 27.65
N PRO A 373 -22.39 10.40 26.78
CA PRO A 373 -21.67 9.23 26.30
C PRO A 373 -20.64 8.72 27.31
N ASN A 374 -20.47 7.39 27.36
CA ASN A 374 -19.29 6.78 27.97
C ASN A 374 -18.17 6.74 26.93
N VAL A 375 -17.15 7.58 27.09
CA VAL A 375 -16.04 7.71 26.14
C VAL A 375 -14.85 6.85 26.60
N TYR A 376 -14.23 6.16 25.65
CA TYR A 376 -13.06 5.32 25.84
C TYR A 376 -11.94 5.76 24.88
N ASN A 377 -10.69 5.73 25.38
CA ASN A 377 -9.50 5.86 24.56
C ASN A 377 -8.85 4.47 24.44
N CYS A 378 -8.85 3.90 23.23
CA CYS A 378 -8.28 2.59 22.95
C CYS A 378 -7.25 2.76 21.83
N PRO A 379 -5.96 2.53 22.09
CA PRO A 379 -4.95 2.77 21.10
C PRO A 379 -5.08 1.71 20.00
N ASP A 380 -4.73 2.06 18.77
CA ASP A 380 -4.55 1.06 17.72
C ASP A 380 -3.28 1.34 16.91
N ASN A 381 -2.75 0.30 16.28
CA ASN A 381 -1.50 0.34 15.57
C ASN A 381 -1.71 0.84 14.12
N PHE A 382 -1.17 2.02 13.83
CA PHE A 382 -1.25 2.64 12.51
C PHE A 382 0.09 2.58 11.77
N THR A 383 0.01 2.45 10.45
CA THR A 383 1.17 2.43 9.55
C THR A 383 1.36 3.80 8.90
N PRO A 384 2.54 4.13 8.34
CA PRO A 384 2.80 5.45 7.77
C PRO A 384 1.87 5.89 6.64
N ASP A 385 1.25 4.94 5.94
CA ASP A 385 0.40 5.19 4.77
C ASP A 385 -1.06 4.75 4.98
N GLY A 386 -1.42 4.33 6.20
CA GLY A 386 -2.78 3.91 6.54
C GLY A 386 -3.21 2.60 5.87
N ARG A 387 -2.25 1.79 5.38
CA ARG A 387 -2.49 0.45 4.81
C ARG A 387 -1.89 -0.62 5.69
N TRP A 388 -2.44 -1.83 5.65
CA TRP A 388 -1.91 -2.96 6.43
C TRP A 388 -0.46 -3.32 6.03
N ILE A 389 0.27 -3.98 6.92
CA ILE A 389 1.63 -4.49 6.64
C ILE A 389 1.62 -6.01 6.75
N LEU A 390 1.90 -6.67 5.62
CA LEU A 390 1.92 -8.11 5.46
C LEU A 390 3.21 -8.55 4.74
N GLY A 391 3.62 -9.80 4.96
CA GLY A 391 4.64 -10.48 4.16
C GLY A 391 5.95 -10.72 4.90
N GLU A 392 6.90 -11.31 4.19
CA GLU A 392 8.21 -11.67 4.72
C GLU A 392 9.13 -10.45 4.85
N SER A 393 9.85 -10.41 5.96
CA SER A 393 10.87 -9.41 6.27
C SER A 393 11.97 -9.40 5.21
N PRO A 394 12.40 -8.21 4.78
CA PRO A 394 13.55 -8.09 3.90
C PRO A 394 14.90 -8.38 4.55
N GLU A 395 15.01 -8.21 5.86
CA GLU A 395 16.24 -8.36 6.63
C GLU A 395 16.50 -9.82 7.04
N VAL A 396 15.45 -10.60 7.31
CA VAL A 396 15.55 -11.94 7.88
C VAL A 396 14.63 -12.89 7.14
N LYS A 397 15.20 -13.93 6.54
CA LYS A 397 14.44 -15.00 5.88
C LYS A 397 13.59 -15.76 6.90
N ASN A 398 12.39 -16.16 6.51
CA ASN A 398 11.39 -16.84 7.33
C ASN A 398 10.80 -16.02 8.49
N TYR A 399 11.06 -14.71 8.57
CA TYR A 399 10.40 -13.79 9.49
C TYR A 399 9.23 -13.11 8.77
N PHE A 400 7.99 -13.44 9.10
CA PHE A 400 6.78 -12.85 8.52
C PHE A 400 6.17 -11.78 9.44
N ILE A 401 5.48 -10.81 8.85
CA ILE A 401 4.86 -9.69 9.57
C ILE A 401 3.39 -9.63 9.17
N ALA A 402 2.48 -9.42 10.13
CA ALA A 402 1.07 -9.14 9.88
C ALA A 402 0.51 -8.14 10.92
N VAL A 403 0.68 -6.84 10.66
CA VAL A 403 0.44 -5.78 11.66
C VAL A 403 -0.14 -4.49 11.04
N GLY A 404 -0.48 -3.53 11.89
CA GLY A 404 -0.89 -2.19 11.46
C GLY A 404 -2.30 -2.16 10.89
N MET A 405 -3.28 -2.65 11.66
CA MET A 405 -4.66 -2.86 11.20
C MET A 405 -5.51 -1.57 11.15
N ASN A 406 -4.92 -0.42 11.51
CA ASN A 406 -5.47 0.92 11.31
C ASN A 406 -6.90 1.13 11.87
N GLY A 407 -7.18 0.67 13.09
CA GLY A 407 -8.45 0.91 13.78
C GLY A 407 -9.42 -0.27 13.74
N ASN A 408 -9.19 -1.31 12.92
CA ASN A 408 -10.15 -2.40 12.75
C ASN A 408 -9.52 -3.73 12.31
N SER A 409 -8.91 -4.45 13.25
CA SER A 409 -8.28 -5.77 12.98
C SER A 409 -9.27 -6.82 12.46
N LEU A 410 -10.49 -6.87 13.02
CA LEU A 410 -11.51 -7.86 12.67
C LEU A 410 -11.84 -7.85 11.17
N GLN A 411 -11.92 -6.67 10.57
CA GLN A 411 -12.39 -6.50 9.20
C GLN A 411 -11.57 -7.27 8.16
N GLY A 412 -10.25 -7.34 8.34
CA GLY A 412 -9.36 -8.04 7.40
C GLY A 412 -8.81 -9.36 7.92
N ALA A 413 -9.00 -9.70 9.20
CA ALA A 413 -8.24 -10.77 9.86
C ALA A 413 -8.37 -12.13 9.18
N GLY A 414 -9.55 -12.51 8.70
CA GLY A 414 -9.76 -13.76 7.98
C GLY A 414 -8.90 -13.84 6.71
N GLY A 415 -9.01 -12.83 5.84
CA GLY A 415 -8.28 -12.77 4.57
C GLY A 415 -6.79 -12.62 4.75
N ILE A 416 -6.36 -11.81 5.73
CA ILE A 416 -4.95 -11.64 6.10
C ILE A 416 -4.36 -12.96 6.60
N GLY A 417 -5.09 -13.66 7.48
CA GLY A 417 -4.65 -14.95 8.01
C GLY A 417 -4.44 -15.99 6.93
N LYS A 418 -5.38 -16.09 5.99
CA LYS A 418 -5.24 -16.93 4.78
C LYS A 418 -4.02 -16.53 3.95
N GLU A 419 -3.86 -15.24 3.67
CA GLU A 419 -2.78 -14.75 2.82
C GLU A 419 -1.39 -15.07 3.39
N VAL A 420 -1.18 -14.82 4.69
CA VAL A 420 0.09 -15.12 5.35
C VAL A 420 0.36 -16.62 5.39
N ALA A 421 -0.66 -17.43 5.68
CA ALA A 421 -0.54 -18.88 5.67
C ALA A 421 -0.20 -19.42 4.26
N GLU A 422 -0.91 -18.96 3.22
CA GLU A 422 -0.66 -19.38 1.84
C GLU A 422 0.73 -18.93 1.35
N CYS A 423 1.16 -17.71 1.67
CA CYS A 423 2.49 -17.24 1.32
C CYS A 423 3.58 -18.11 1.96
N LEU A 424 3.39 -18.55 3.21
CA LEU A 424 4.33 -19.43 3.90
C LEU A 424 4.32 -20.85 3.32
N ILE A 425 3.15 -21.37 2.98
CA ILE A 425 2.97 -22.73 2.45
C ILE A 425 3.49 -22.85 1.01
N ASN A 426 3.20 -21.86 0.17
CA ASN A 426 3.53 -21.89 -1.27
C ASN A 426 4.87 -21.21 -1.59
N GLY A 427 5.46 -20.49 -0.63
CA GLY A 427 6.63 -19.64 -0.84
C GLY A 427 6.32 -18.27 -1.48
N GLU A 428 5.08 -18.06 -1.93
CA GLU A 428 4.64 -16.83 -2.59
C GLU A 428 3.13 -16.56 -2.42
N SER A 429 2.75 -15.29 -2.54
CA SER A 429 1.35 -14.83 -2.50
C SER A 429 0.55 -15.28 -3.72
N THR A 430 -0.68 -15.73 -3.48
CA THR A 430 -1.62 -16.17 -4.54
C THR A 430 -2.46 -15.03 -5.12
N GLN A 431 -2.42 -13.85 -4.50
CA GLN A 431 -3.13 -12.63 -4.91
C GLN A 431 -2.24 -11.39 -4.79
N GLU A 432 -2.68 -10.30 -5.40
CA GLU A 432 -1.92 -9.04 -5.42
C GLU A 432 -1.90 -8.37 -4.03
N ILE A 433 -0.70 -8.32 -3.43
CA ILE A 433 -0.45 -7.75 -2.10
C ILE A 433 0.55 -6.60 -2.09
N LEU A 434 1.01 -6.10 -3.24
CA LEU A 434 1.90 -4.93 -3.32
C LEU A 434 1.45 -3.75 -2.42
N PRO A 435 0.15 -3.40 -2.30
CA PRO A 435 -0.29 -2.33 -1.41
C PRO A 435 -0.02 -2.57 0.08
N PHE A 436 0.16 -3.84 0.47
CA PHE A 436 0.29 -4.29 1.86
C PHE A 436 1.69 -4.81 2.20
N ASN A 437 2.53 -5.08 1.20
CA ASN A 437 3.85 -5.66 1.41
C ASN A 437 4.75 -4.73 2.24
N VAL A 438 5.47 -5.28 3.23
CA VAL A 438 6.44 -4.54 4.08
C VAL A 438 7.57 -3.88 3.27
N GLN A 439 7.94 -4.45 2.13
CA GLN A 439 8.99 -3.96 1.23
C GLN A 439 8.73 -2.57 0.64
N ARG A 440 7.51 -2.02 0.78
CA ARG A 440 7.23 -0.64 0.34
C ARG A 440 7.86 0.42 1.25
N PHE A 441 8.51 0.01 2.35
CA PHE A 441 9.13 0.91 3.31
C PHE A 441 10.64 0.69 3.45
N LEU A 442 11.35 1.80 3.62
CA LEU A 442 12.74 1.88 4.05
C LEU A 442 12.87 1.78 5.58
N ASP A 443 14.07 1.50 6.08
CA ASP A 443 14.39 1.47 7.52
C ASP A 443 14.01 2.77 8.23
N LEU A 444 14.21 3.92 7.58
CA LEU A 444 13.88 5.22 8.16
C LEU A 444 12.39 5.35 8.53
N HIS A 445 11.49 4.66 7.81
CA HIS A 445 10.05 4.70 8.10
C HIS A 445 9.70 3.95 9.39
N SER A 446 10.60 3.09 9.89
CA SER A 446 10.48 2.42 11.19
C SER A 446 11.04 3.29 12.34
N SER A 447 11.62 4.46 12.04
CA SER A 447 12.07 5.40 13.07
C SER A 447 10.90 5.84 13.95
N LYS A 448 11.11 5.78 15.27
CA LYS A 448 10.13 6.21 16.27
C LYS A 448 9.64 7.63 16.00
N ARG A 449 10.57 8.58 15.77
CA ARG A 449 10.22 9.99 15.55
C ARG A 449 9.44 10.18 14.24
N TYR A 450 9.81 9.44 13.19
CA TYR A 450 9.06 9.44 11.93
C TYR A 450 7.61 9.01 12.15
N LEU A 451 7.41 7.86 12.81
CA LEU A 451 6.10 7.28 13.07
C LEU A 451 5.24 8.20 13.95
N GLN A 452 5.79 8.73 15.04
CA GLN A 452 5.09 9.66 15.93
C GLN A 452 4.63 10.94 15.20
N GLN A 453 5.45 11.48 14.29
CA GLN A 453 5.03 12.64 13.49
C GLN A 453 3.99 12.26 12.43
N ARG A 454 4.16 11.12 11.75
CA ARG A 454 3.21 10.65 10.73
C ARG A 454 1.84 10.31 11.32
N ILE A 455 1.79 9.80 12.55
CA ILE A 455 0.53 9.50 13.24
C ILE A 455 -0.39 10.71 13.29
N LYS A 456 0.15 11.92 13.45
CA LYS A 456 -0.64 13.14 13.62
C LYS A 456 -1.66 13.42 12.52
N GLU A 457 -1.45 12.86 11.34
CA GLU A 457 -2.37 13.02 10.21
C GLU A 457 -2.95 11.69 9.71
N ILE A 458 -2.36 10.54 10.03
CA ILE A 458 -2.71 9.30 9.34
C ILE A 458 -4.06 8.71 9.74
N VAL A 459 -4.48 8.92 11.00
CA VAL A 459 -5.78 8.44 11.49
C VAL A 459 -6.89 9.14 10.71
N GLY A 460 -6.93 10.47 10.72
CA GLY A 460 -7.90 11.28 9.99
C GLY A 460 -7.86 11.10 8.47
N ARG A 461 -6.70 10.78 7.89
CA ARG A 461 -6.58 10.47 6.46
C ARG A 461 -7.39 9.25 6.02
N ASN A 462 -7.81 8.36 6.93
CA ASN A 462 -8.73 7.27 6.61
C ASN A 462 -10.10 7.77 6.13
N TYR A 463 -10.55 8.94 6.63
CA TYR A 463 -11.87 9.51 6.37
C TYR A 463 -11.78 10.78 5.50
N ALA A 464 -10.59 11.33 5.28
CA ALA A 464 -10.36 12.44 4.36
C ALA A 464 -10.69 12.09 2.90
N ILE A 465 -10.96 13.12 2.08
CA ILE A 465 -10.95 12.97 0.61
C ILE A 465 -9.49 13.01 0.16
N LEU A 466 -9.01 11.89 -0.38
CA LEU A 466 -7.67 11.79 -0.95
C LEU A 466 -7.74 12.09 -2.45
N TYR A 467 -7.70 13.38 -2.80
CA TYR A 467 -7.61 13.84 -4.20
C TYR A 467 -6.36 13.28 -4.88
N PRO A 468 -6.49 12.61 -6.04
CA PRO A 468 -5.37 12.02 -6.76
C PRO A 468 -4.26 13.03 -7.02
N HIS A 469 -3.02 12.67 -6.67
CA HIS A 469 -1.80 13.47 -6.86
C HIS A 469 -1.78 14.87 -6.20
N GLN A 470 -2.75 15.16 -5.33
CA GLN A 470 -2.95 16.49 -4.73
C GLN A 470 -2.98 16.44 -3.19
N CYS A 471 -2.78 15.25 -2.60
CA CYS A 471 -2.88 15.02 -1.16
C CYS A 471 -1.54 14.58 -0.56
N GLU A 472 -0.60 15.52 -0.51
CA GLU A 472 0.69 15.29 0.11
C GLU A 472 0.60 15.27 1.64
N TYR A 473 1.62 14.67 2.25
CA TYR A 473 1.73 14.60 3.70
C TYR A 473 2.25 15.90 4.31
N LYS A 474 1.74 16.29 5.47
CA LYS A 474 2.16 17.50 6.20
C LYS A 474 3.33 17.25 7.14
N TYR A 475 3.36 16.09 7.79
CA TYR A 475 4.38 15.76 8.80
C TYR A 475 5.50 14.89 8.22
N ALA A 476 6.60 14.74 8.96
CA ALA A 476 7.72 13.86 8.58
C ALA A 476 8.17 14.04 7.11
N ARG A 477 8.44 15.30 6.75
CA ARG A 477 8.91 15.78 5.44
C ARG A 477 10.37 16.23 5.53
N LYS A 478 10.99 16.47 4.36
CA LYS A 478 12.37 16.97 4.22
C LYS A 478 13.41 16.06 4.88
N LEU A 479 13.21 14.74 4.77
CA LEU A 479 14.09 13.72 5.35
C LEU A 479 15.17 13.27 4.37
N ARG A 480 14.79 13.08 3.10
CA ARG A 480 15.72 12.87 1.99
C ARG A 480 15.44 13.96 0.96
N CYS A 481 16.47 14.72 0.63
CA CYS A 481 16.41 15.77 -0.37
C CYS A 481 17.55 15.53 -1.35
N SER A 482 17.33 15.79 -2.63
CA SER A 482 18.46 15.98 -3.54
C SER A 482 19.21 17.26 -3.13
N PRO A 483 20.49 17.41 -3.49
CA PRO A 483 21.21 18.67 -3.35
C PRO A 483 20.51 19.87 -4.02
N LEU A 484 19.61 19.62 -4.97
CA LEU A 484 18.86 20.66 -5.67
C LEU A 484 17.66 21.19 -4.89
N TYR A 485 17.20 20.49 -3.84
CA TYR A 485 15.96 20.80 -3.13
C TYR A 485 15.77 22.27 -2.79
N SER A 486 16.75 22.89 -2.13
CA SER A 486 16.65 24.29 -1.69
C SER A 486 16.57 25.25 -2.88
N VAL A 487 17.30 24.98 -3.96
CA VAL A 487 17.28 25.83 -5.16
C VAL A 487 15.96 25.68 -5.90
N LEU A 488 15.44 24.46 -6.02
CA LEU A 488 14.14 24.21 -6.63
C LEU A 488 13.00 24.84 -5.80
N GLU A 489 13.09 24.80 -4.46
CA GLU A 489 12.16 25.51 -3.56
C GLU A 489 12.25 27.05 -3.73
N GLU A 490 13.43 27.60 -4.01
CA GLU A 490 13.60 29.01 -4.38
C GLU A 490 13.12 29.36 -5.79
N ARG A 491 12.80 28.36 -6.61
CA ARG A 491 12.29 28.51 -7.98
C ARG A 491 10.81 28.17 -8.11
N GLY A 492 10.10 28.06 -6.98
CA GLY A 492 8.67 27.85 -6.97
C GLY A 492 8.25 26.38 -7.07
N ALA A 493 9.12 25.43 -6.76
CA ALA A 493 8.73 24.01 -6.71
C ALA A 493 7.72 23.73 -5.59
N ILE A 494 6.64 23.02 -5.93
CA ILE A 494 5.74 22.39 -4.96
C ILE A 494 6.16 20.93 -4.83
N PHE A 495 6.46 20.48 -3.61
CA PHE A 495 7.02 19.14 -3.39
C PHE A 495 5.99 18.12 -2.90
N GLY A 496 6.12 16.91 -3.42
CA GLY A 496 5.52 15.70 -2.87
C GLY A 496 6.57 14.72 -2.36
N VAL A 497 6.14 13.68 -1.66
CA VAL A 497 7.06 12.72 -1.03
C VAL A 497 6.88 11.29 -1.54
N LYS A 498 7.99 10.63 -1.89
CA LYS A 498 8.02 9.20 -2.24
C LYS A 498 9.31 8.57 -1.72
N MET A 499 9.22 7.45 -1.00
CA MET A 499 10.39 6.83 -0.33
C MET A 499 11.23 7.84 0.50
N ALA A 500 10.51 8.74 1.17
CA ALA A 500 11.03 9.88 1.94
C ALA A 500 11.79 10.96 1.15
N TYR A 501 11.94 10.82 -0.18
CA TYR A 501 12.45 11.87 -1.03
C TYR A 501 11.41 12.95 -1.29
N GLU A 502 11.84 14.20 -1.12
CA GLU A 502 11.16 15.38 -1.66
C GLU A 502 11.33 15.42 -3.18
N ARG A 503 10.22 15.45 -3.92
CA ARG A 503 10.19 15.49 -5.39
C ARG A 503 9.36 16.68 -5.87
N PRO A 504 9.88 17.56 -6.74
CA PRO A 504 9.09 18.62 -7.35
C PRO A 504 7.94 18.00 -8.15
N LEU A 505 6.69 18.27 -7.76
CA LEU A 505 5.49 17.82 -8.46
C LEU A 505 5.24 18.66 -9.70
N TYR A 506 5.35 19.98 -9.54
CA TYR A 506 5.29 21.02 -10.56
C TYR A 506 5.93 22.31 -10.00
N PHE A 507 6.14 23.30 -10.85
CA PHE A 507 6.69 24.60 -10.53
C PHE A 507 5.64 25.69 -10.77
N ASP A 508 5.37 26.49 -9.74
CA ASP A 508 4.55 27.70 -9.86
C ASP A 508 5.37 28.79 -10.56
N SER A 509 5.03 29.10 -11.81
CA SER A 509 5.74 30.07 -12.62
C SER A 509 5.47 31.52 -12.25
N THR A 510 4.46 31.77 -11.41
CA THR A 510 4.11 33.09 -10.90
C THR A 510 4.83 33.44 -9.60
N TYR A 511 5.50 32.46 -8.97
CA TYR A 511 6.19 32.67 -7.71
C TYR A 511 7.39 33.62 -7.87
N ILE A 512 7.41 34.66 -7.03
CA ILE A 512 8.53 35.61 -6.93
C ILE A 512 9.38 35.27 -5.71
N ARG A 513 10.69 35.15 -5.93
CA ARG A 513 11.67 34.83 -4.88
C ARG A 513 11.56 35.79 -3.69
N GLY A 514 11.69 35.24 -2.47
CA GLY A 514 11.59 36.00 -1.22
C GLY A 514 10.16 36.21 -0.72
N GLN A 515 9.14 35.86 -1.52
CA GLN A 515 7.77 35.79 -1.05
C GLN A 515 7.49 34.46 -0.32
N ARG A 516 6.28 34.33 0.22
CA ARG A 516 5.82 33.08 0.83
C ARG A 516 5.89 31.95 -0.20
N LYS A 517 6.53 30.83 0.18
CA LYS A 517 6.64 29.64 -0.67
C LYS A 517 5.27 29.17 -1.17
N PRO A 518 5.16 28.76 -2.44
CA PRO A 518 3.92 28.22 -2.95
C PRO A 518 3.59 26.92 -2.22
N VAL A 519 2.30 26.68 -2.02
CA VAL A 519 1.78 25.46 -1.39
C VAL A 519 0.80 24.79 -2.33
N MET A 520 0.66 23.47 -2.21
CA MET A 520 -0.34 22.73 -2.98
C MET A 520 -1.73 23.37 -2.79
N PRO A 521 -2.44 23.75 -3.87
CA PRO A 521 -3.78 24.29 -3.76
C PRO A 521 -4.75 23.23 -3.22
N PRO A 522 -5.96 23.64 -2.77
CA PRO A 522 -7.02 22.69 -2.43
C PRO A 522 -7.26 21.71 -3.58
N GLY A 523 -7.32 20.42 -3.24
CA GLY A 523 -7.49 19.35 -4.22
C GLY A 523 -8.84 19.43 -4.94
N SER A 524 -8.88 18.88 -6.16
CA SER A 524 -10.07 18.85 -7.00
C SER A 524 -10.18 17.52 -7.76
N PHE A 525 -11.41 17.08 -8.05
CA PHE A 525 -11.68 16.00 -8.99
C PHE A 525 -11.79 16.47 -10.45
N TYR A 526 -11.90 17.79 -10.66
CA TYR A 526 -11.94 18.45 -11.96
C TYR A 526 -10.52 18.83 -12.40
N LYS A 527 -10.42 19.66 -13.44
CA LYS A 527 -9.16 20.27 -13.89
C LYS A 527 -8.36 20.82 -12.69
N PRO A 528 -7.13 20.34 -12.47
CA PRO A 528 -6.33 20.81 -11.35
C PRO A 528 -5.95 22.28 -11.53
N LYS A 529 -5.86 23.02 -10.43
CA LYS A 529 -5.54 24.47 -10.46
C LYS A 529 -4.14 24.79 -11.00
N PHE A 530 -3.23 23.81 -10.97
CA PHE A 530 -1.87 23.91 -11.50
C PHE A 530 -1.72 23.38 -12.94
N PHE A 531 -2.84 23.13 -13.64
CA PHE A 531 -2.82 22.58 -14.99
C PHE A 531 -2.00 23.43 -15.97
N ASP A 532 -2.16 24.76 -15.92
CA ASP A 532 -1.49 25.64 -16.87
C ASP A 532 0.03 25.66 -16.63
N PHE A 533 0.49 25.54 -15.38
CA PHE A 533 1.92 25.35 -15.06
C PHE A 533 2.48 24.05 -15.66
N MET A 534 1.74 22.95 -15.55
CA MET A 534 2.15 21.70 -16.20
C MET A 534 2.17 21.80 -17.73
N LYS A 535 1.25 22.57 -18.33
CA LYS A 535 1.26 22.85 -19.77
C LYS A 535 2.52 23.63 -20.16
N GLU A 536 2.90 24.64 -19.40
CA GLU A 536 4.12 25.41 -19.62
C GLU A 536 5.38 24.54 -19.51
N GLU A 537 5.44 23.67 -18.50
CA GLU A 537 6.52 22.69 -18.34
C GLU A 537 6.60 21.71 -19.54
N PHE A 538 5.45 21.24 -20.03
CA PHE A 538 5.39 20.39 -21.21
C PHE A 538 5.91 21.10 -22.47
N LEU A 539 5.49 22.35 -22.70
CA LEU A 539 5.96 23.15 -23.84
C LEU A 539 7.47 23.36 -23.77
N ALA A 540 8.05 23.56 -22.58
CA ALA A 540 9.50 23.64 -22.41
C ALA A 540 10.21 22.34 -22.86
N CYS A 541 9.68 21.16 -22.51
CA CYS A 541 10.20 19.89 -23.00
C CYS A 541 10.05 19.71 -24.52
N LYS A 542 9.07 20.37 -25.15
CA LYS A 542 8.78 20.21 -26.59
C LYS A 542 9.54 21.17 -27.48
N GLU A 543 9.72 22.41 -27.05
CA GLU A 543 10.27 23.50 -27.85
C GLU A 543 11.70 23.88 -27.44
N GLY A 544 12.06 23.58 -26.19
CA GLY A 544 13.32 23.95 -25.57
C GLY A 544 13.98 22.76 -24.86
N VAL A 545 14.29 22.96 -23.58
CA VAL A 545 14.90 21.95 -22.71
C VAL A 545 14.19 21.94 -21.35
N GLY A 546 13.52 20.85 -21.00
CA GLY A 546 13.04 20.57 -19.66
C GLY A 546 14.14 19.91 -18.81
N ILE A 547 14.25 20.32 -17.55
CA ILE A 547 15.13 19.74 -16.53
C ILE A 547 14.26 19.13 -15.43
N ILE A 548 14.38 17.81 -15.23
CA ILE A 548 13.60 17.07 -14.23
C ILE A 548 14.55 16.45 -13.20
N ASP A 549 14.31 16.72 -11.91
CA ASP A 549 15.01 16.05 -10.82
C ASP A 549 14.48 14.62 -10.64
N MET A 550 15.31 13.65 -11.02
CA MET A 550 15.03 12.22 -10.98
C MET A 550 15.84 11.50 -9.90
N SER A 551 16.43 12.25 -8.97
CA SER A 551 17.35 11.74 -7.94
C SER A 551 16.73 10.67 -7.04
N SER A 552 15.39 10.59 -6.96
CA SER A 552 14.71 9.59 -6.14
C SER A 552 14.68 8.18 -6.73
N PHE A 553 15.08 7.97 -8.00
CA PHE A 553 15.10 6.62 -8.57
C PHE A 553 16.08 5.72 -7.83
N SER A 554 15.76 4.43 -7.69
CA SER A 554 16.59 3.46 -6.98
C SER A 554 17.81 3.12 -7.83
N LYS A 555 19.01 3.09 -7.23
CA LYS A 555 20.26 2.88 -7.96
C LYS A 555 21.11 1.84 -7.24
N ILE A 556 21.54 0.80 -7.94
CA ILE A 556 22.35 -0.28 -7.38
C ILE A 556 23.60 -0.47 -8.24
N GLU A 557 24.78 -0.39 -7.62
CA GLU A 557 26.03 -0.87 -8.22
C GLU A 557 26.14 -2.39 -8.01
N ILE A 558 26.45 -3.12 -9.07
CA ILE A 558 26.53 -4.58 -9.10
C ILE A 558 27.91 -4.95 -9.64
N LYS A 559 28.73 -5.61 -8.83
CA LYS A 559 30.15 -5.85 -9.16
C LYS A 559 30.57 -7.28 -8.84
N SER A 560 31.51 -7.80 -9.60
CA SER A 560 32.20 -9.08 -9.33
C SER A 560 33.69 -8.97 -9.64
N SER A 561 34.46 -9.96 -9.22
CA SER A 561 35.89 -10.04 -9.54
C SER A 561 36.12 -10.31 -11.03
N ARG A 562 35.28 -11.14 -11.66
CA ARG A 562 35.32 -11.47 -13.09
C ARG A 562 33.92 -11.33 -13.68
N ARG A 563 33.50 -12.23 -14.58
CA ARG A 563 32.23 -12.14 -15.32
C ARG A 563 31.03 -12.74 -14.60
N GLU A 564 31.14 -13.15 -13.33
CA GLU A 564 30.06 -13.78 -12.57
C GLU A 564 28.79 -12.90 -12.49
N VAL A 565 28.97 -11.56 -12.49
CA VAL A 565 27.85 -10.62 -12.57
C VAL A 565 27.00 -10.77 -13.83
N VAL A 566 27.61 -11.17 -14.96
CA VAL A 566 26.90 -11.37 -16.22
C VAL A 566 25.98 -12.58 -16.10
N ASP A 567 26.47 -13.70 -15.59
CA ASP A 567 25.68 -14.92 -15.40
C ASP A 567 24.53 -14.68 -14.41
N TYR A 568 24.82 -13.98 -13.31
CA TYR A 568 23.83 -13.58 -12.32
C TYR A 568 22.71 -12.70 -12.92
N LEU A 569 23.07 -11.68 -13.72
CA LEU A 569 22.09 -10.82 -14.39
C LEU A 569 21.36 -11.53 -15.52
N GLN A 570 22.03 -12.43 -16.25
CA GLN A 570 21.39 -13.28 -17.26
C GLN A 570 20.36 -14.21 -16.64
N HIS A 571 20.60 -14.71 -15.43
CA HIS A 571 19.63 -15.51 -14.70
C HIS A 571 18.40 -14.70 -14.23
N LEU A 572 18.62 -13.47 -13.75
CA LEU A 572 17.55 -12.63 -13.21
C LEU A 572 16.69 -11.91 -14.25
N CYS A 573 17.28 -11.53 -15.38
CA CYS A 573 16.65 -10.63 -16.35
C CYS A 573 16.11 -11.38 -17.57
N SER A 574 14.92 -11.00 -18.05
CA SER A 574 14.36 -11.60 -19.28
C SER A 574 15.04 -11.16 -20.57
N ASN A 575 15.72 -10.01 -20.58
CA ASN A 575 16.47 -9.53 -21.75
C ASN A 575 17.93 -10.00 -21.67
N ASP A 576 18.69 -9.80 -22.75
CA ASP A 576 20.11 -10.10 -22.78
C ASP A 576 20.92 -9.00 -22.07
N ALA A 577 21.57 -9.38 -20.97
CA ALA A 577 22.43 -8.50 -20.17
C ALA A 577 23.88 -8.45 -20.68
N ASP A 578 24.30 -9.39 -21.55
CA ASP A 578 25.68 -9.46 -22.06
C ASP A 578 25.90 -8.56 -23.30
N VAL A 579 25.42 -7.32 -23.23
CA VAL A 579 25.65 -6.29 -24.27
C VAL A 579 27.04 -5.68 -24.15
N PRO A 580 27.65 -5.10 -25.20
CA PRO A 580 28.97 -4.47 -25.09
C PRO A 580 29.09 -3.43 -23.95
N VAL A 581 30.29 -3.25 -23.40
CA VAL A 581 30.58 -2.17 -22.43
C VAL A 581 30.21 -0.82 -23.04
N GLY A 582 29.54 0.04 -22.27
CA GLY A 582 28.91 1.26 -22.78
C GLY A 582 27.43 1.10 -23.16
N GLY A 583 26.94 -0.15 -23.23
CA GLY A 583 25.56 -0.47 -23.55
C GLY A 583 24.60 -0.31 -22.36
N ILE A 584 23.34 -0.01 -22.68
CA ILE A 584 22.23 0.03 -21.75
C ILE A 584 21.18 -1.00 -22.19
N VAL A 585 20.67 -1.77 -21.24
CA VAL A 585 19.59 -2.73 -21.48
C VAL A 585 18.38 -2.34 -20.65
N HIS A 586 17.24 -2.14 -21.31
CA HIS A 586 15.94 -2.11 -20.63
C HIS A 586 15.41 -3.54 -20.48
N THR A 587 15.14 -3.96 -19.24
CA THR A 587 14.73 -5.34 -18.94
C THR A 587 13.83 -5.41 -17.71
N GLY A 588 13.02 -6.47 -17.64
CA GLY A 588 12.37 -6.89 -16.42
C GLY A 588 13.12 -8.02 -15.72
N MET A 589 12.91 -8.13 -14.41
CA MET A 589 13.14 -9.34 -13.63
C MET A 589 11.77 -9.95 -13.33
N GLN A 590 11.58 -11.23 -13.61
CA GLN A 590 10.29 -11.91 -13.44
C GLN A 590 10.31 -12.90 -12.27
N ASN A 591 9.13 -13.20 -11.74
CA ASN A 591 8.90 -14.36 -10.89
C ASN A 591 8.61 -15.61 -11.73
N GLU A 592 8.48 -16.77 -11.09
CA GLU A 592 8.26 -18.06 -11.77
C GLU A 592 6.95 -18.12 -12.58
N ARG A 593 5.99 -17.22 -12.29
CA ARG A 593 4.75 -17.06 -13.07
C ARG A 593 4.92 -16.14 -14.29
N GLY A 594 6.11 -15.58 -14.49
CA GLY A 594 6.43 -14.64 -15.57
C GLY A 594 5.98 -13.19 -15.29
N GLY A 595 5.51 -12.88 -14.08
CA GLY A 595 5.10 -11.53 -13.69
C GLY A 595 6.29 -10.67 -13.26
N TYR A 596 6.18 -9.33 -13.36
CA TYR A 596 7.29 -8.43 -13.03
C TYR A 596 7.56 -8.36 -11.51
N GLU A 597 8.79 -8.63 -11.12
CA GLU A 597 9.34 -8.29 -9.80
C GLU A 597 10.09 -6.96 -9.82
N ASN A 598 10.65 -6.61 -10.98
CA ASN A 598 11.30 -5.35 -11.23
C ASN A 598 11.26 -5.00 -12.72
N ASP A 599 11.14 -3.71 -13.02
CA ASP A 599 11.31 -3.11 -14.34
C ASP A 599 12.47 -2.12 -14.23
N CYS A 600 13.52 -2.30 -15.03
CA CYS A 600 14.78 -1.62 -14.79
C CYS A 600 15.63 -1.40 -16.03
N MET A 601 16.63 -0.54 -15.87
CA MET A 601 17.72 -0.37 -16.81
C MET A 601 19.02 -0.89 -16.20
N LEU A 602 19.79 -1.63 -17.01
CA LEU A 602 21.13 -2.09 -16.69
C LEU A 602 22.13 -1.36 -17.58
N VAL A 603 23.08 -0.66 -16.96
CA VAL A 603 24.18 0.02 -17.63
C VAL A 603 25.44 -0.82 -17.46
N ARG A 604 26.02 -1.37 -18.53
CA ARG A 604 27.24 -2.18 -18.44
C ARG A 604 28.47 -1.29 -18.42
N GLN A 605 29.05 -1.10 -17.23
CA GLN A 605 30.13 -0.14 -17.03
C GLN A 605 31.51 -0.66 -17.40
N THR A 606 31.77 -1.92 -17.06
CA THR A 606 32.99 -2.66 -17.39
C THR A 606 32.60 -4.11 -17.68
N GLU A 607 33.58 -4.98 -17.93
CA GLU A 607 33.33 -6.42 -18.10
C GLU A 607 32.71 -7.07 -16.85
N ASN A 608 32.93 -6.48 -15.67
CA ASN A 608 32.58 -7.02 -14.35
C ASN A 608 31.79 -6.03 -13.46
N SER A 609 31.22 -4.96 -14.02
CA SER A 609 30.46 -3.96 -13.27
C SER A 609 29.23 -3.49 -14.04
N TYR A 610 28.10 -3.44 -13.36
CA TYR A 610 26.84 -2.88 -13.85
C TYR A 610 26.29 -1.83 -12.90
N PHE A 611 25.59 -0.85 -13.45
CA PHE A 611 24.82 0.13 -12.70
C PHE A 611 23.33 -0.03 -13.07
N MET A 612 22.52 -0.40 -12.09
CA MET A 612 21.09 -0.63 -12.28
C MET A 612 20.28 0.57 -11.82
N VAL A 613 19.25 0.91 -12.58
CA VAL A 613 18.27 1.94 -12.26
C VAL A 613 16.88 1.33 -12.22
N SER A 614 16.16 1.56 -11.13
CA SER A 614 14.78 1.10 -10.93
C SER A 614 13.88 2.24 -10.42
N PRO A 615 12.56 2.13 -10.58
CA PRO A 615 11.59 3.08 -10.04
C PRO A 615 11.81 3.38 -8.55
N THR A 616 11.47 4.58 -8.10
CA THR A 616 11.68 5.03 -6.71
C THR A 616 11.10 4.08 -5.66
N SER A 617 9.91 3.52 -5.88
CA SER A 617 9.27 2.62 -4.91
C SER A 617 9.89 1.23 -4.82
N GLN A 618 10.89 0.92 -5.66
CA GLN A 618 11.51 -0.40 -5.71
C GLN A 618 12.69 -0.55 -4.76
N GLN A 619 13.25 0.54 -4.22
CA GLN A 619 14.56 0.53 -3.53
C GLN A 619 14.77 -0.67 -2.61
N THR A 620 13.82 -0.91 -1.70
CA THR A 620 13.85 -2.06 -0.80
C THR A 620 13.54 -3.39 -1.50
N ARG A 621 12.45 -3.45 -2.29
CA ARG A 621 11.98 -4.68 -2.92
C ARG A 621 13.03 -5.29 -3.85
N VAL A 622 13.58 -4.46 -4.75
CA VAL A 622 14.54 -4.92 -5.75
C VAL A 622 15.85 -5.32 -5.10
N TYR A 623 16.33 -4.57 -4.10
CA TYR A 623 17.54 -4.92 -3.37
C TYR A 623 17.38 -6.31 -2.74
N GLN A 624 16.27 -6.57 -2.04
CA GLN A 624 15.99 -7.88 -1.47
C GLN A 624 15.84 -8.98 -2.52
N TRP A 625 15.10 -8.74 -3.60
CA TRP A 625 14.92 -9.71 -4.68
C TRP A 625 16.29 -10.14 -5.23
N MET A 626 17.16 -9.17 -5.51
CA MET A 626 18.52 -9.42 -5.97
C MET A 626 19.35 -10.15 -4.91
N SER A 627 19.35 -9.69 -3.66
CA SER A 627 20.11 -10.31 -2.56
C SER A 627 19.76 -11.78 -2.35
N ARG A 628 18.48 -12.16 -2.49
CA ARG A 628 18.01 -13.55 -2.33
C ARG A 628 18.49 -14.50 -3.41
N HIS A 629 18.87 -13.98 -4.56
CA HIS A 629 19.34 -14.77 -5.71
C HIS A 629 20.86 -14.65 -5.90
N LEU A 630 21.58 -14.02 -4.97
CA LEU A 630 23.04 -13.92 -5.07
C LEU A 630 23.68 -15.32 -5.11
N PRO A 631 24.77 -15.49 -5.87
CA PRO A 631 25.57 -16.71 -5.84
C PRO A 631 26.03 -17.05 -4.41
N ALA A 632 25.98 -18.34 -4.06
CA ALA A 632 26.34 -18.83 -2.73
C ALA A 632 27.84 -18.67 -2.41
N ASP A 633 28.68 -18.47 -3.42
CA ASP A 633 30.12 -18.23 -3.29
C ASP A 633 30.48 -16.76 -3.02
N HIS A 634 29.47 -15.87 -2.93
CA HIS A 634 29.64 -14.43 -2.71
C HIS A 634 30.49 -13.73 -3.80
N SER A 635 30.52 -14.28 -5.01
CA SER A 635 31.27 -13.72 -6.15
C SER A 635 30.71 -12.39 -6.67
N VAL A 636 29.45 -12.08 -6.37
CA VAL A 636 28.75 -10.85 -6.78
C VAL A 636 28.38 -10.02 -5.56
N GLY A 637 28.69 -8.72 -5.60
CA GLY A 637 28.32 -7.72 -4.59
C GLY A 637 27.27 -6.74 -5.10
N LEU A 638 26.39 -6.31 -4.20
CA LEU A 638 25.34 -5.30 -4.43
C LEU A 638 25.56 -4.12 -3.50
N ASN A 639 25.49 -2.90 -4.02
CA ASN A 639 25.57 -1.68 -3.22
C ASN A 639 24.46 -0.71 -3.63
N ASP A 640 23.58 -0.36 -2.68
CA ASP A 640 22.60 0.70 -2.88
C ASP A 640 23.31 2.06 -2.88
N VAL A 641 23.42 2.66 -4.06
CA VAL A 641 24.05 3.97 -4.29
C VAL A 641 23.02 5.05 -4.61
N THR A 642 21.76 4.84 -4.24
CA THR A 642 20.64 5.74 -4.54
C THR A 642 20.94 7.19 -4.14
N SER A 643 21.54 7.41 -2.98
CA SER A 643 21.85 8.74 -2.44
C SER A 643 23.19 9.33 -2.95
N LYS A 644 24.05 8.52 -3.57
CA LYS A 644 25.37 8.94 -4.08
C LYS A 644 25.26 9.83 -5.33
N TYR A 645 24.18 9.68 -6.08
CA TYR A 645 23.94 10.38 -7.33
C TYR A 645 22.72 11.28 -7.27
N THR A 646 22.89 12.52 -7.71
CA THR A 646 21.80 13.40 -8.12
C THR A 646 21.55 13.17 -9.60
N VAL A 647 20.29 13.03 -9.99
CA VAL A 647 19.93 12.71 -11.37
C VAL A 647 19.14 13.84 -11.98
N ILE A 648 19.65 14.36 -13.09
CA ILE A 648 18.97 15.35 -13.92
C ILE A 648 18.60 14.68 -15.23
N ASN A 649 17.30 14.64 -15.54
CA ASN A 649 16.83 14.28 -16.87
C ASN A 649 16.66 15.55 -17.71
N LEU A 650 17.48 15.68 -18.75
CA LEU A 650 17.45 16.75 -19.74
C LEU A 650 16.62 16.31 -20.93
N VAL A 651 15.46 16.92 -21.11
CA VAL A 651 14.43 16.48 -22.05
C VAL A 651 14.14 17.57 -23.06
N GLY A 652 14.17 17.24 -24.34
CA GLY A 652 13.75 18.11 -25.42
C GLY A 652 14.69 18.12 -26.63
N PRO A 653 14.27 18.74 -27.75
CA PRO A 653 15.02 18.74 -29.00
C PRO A 653 16.35 19.49 -28.91
N LYS A 654 16.50 20.41 -27.95
CA LYS A 654 17.68 21.24 -27.76
C LYS A 654 18.68 20.70 -26.72
N ALA A 655 18.37 19.56 -26.09
CA ALA A 655 19.18 18.98 -25.03
C ALA A 655 20.61 18.65 -25.48
N THR A 656 20.78 18.10 -26.69
CA THR A 656 22.10 17.79 -27.26
C THR A 656 22.91 19.06 -27.47
N GLY A 657 22.31 20.14 -27.98
CA GLY A 657 23.00 21.41 -28.19
C GLY A 657 23.51 22.02 -26.89
N LEU A 658 22.65 22.08 -25.87
CA LEU A 658 23.02 22.57 -24.53
C LEU A 658 24.14 21.73 -23.90
N LEU A 659 24.02 20.40 -23.93
CA LEU A 659 24.98 19.53 -23.29
C LEU A 659 26.33 19.53 -24.02
N SER A 660 26.34 19.64 -25.35
CA SER A 660 27.57 19.82 -26.15
C SER A 660 28.26 21.14 -25.87
N GLU A 661 27.53 22.23 -25.57
CA GLU A 661 28.15 23.50 -25.20
C GLU A 661 28.81 23.46 -23.82
N LEU A 662 28.23 22.68 -22.90
CA LEU A 662 28.74 22.49 -21.55
C LEU A 662 29.79 21.37 -21.44
N SER A 663 30.04 20.62 -22.51
CA SER A 663 30.98 19.51 -22.52
C SER A 663 32.06 19.69 -23.56
N ASN A 664 33.30 19.41 -23.19
CA ASN A 664 34.43 19.37 -24.14
C ASN A 664 34.52 18.02 -24.89
N SER A 665 33.46 17.21 -24.85
CA SER A 665 33.40 15.87 -25.43
C SER A 665 32.24 15.78 -26.43
N ASP A 666 32.34 14.86 -27.40
CA ASP A 666 31.19 14.52 -28.23
C ASP A 666 30.09 13.85 -27.39
N ILE A 667 28.90 14.46 -27.42
CA ILE A 667 27.67 14.11 -26.69
C ILE A 667 26.66 13.39 -27.59
N ASN A 668 26.96 13.21 -28.88
CA ASN A 668 26.08 12.50 -29.79
C ASN A 668 26.12 10.98 -29.53
N LEU A 669 25.33 10.54 -28.55
CA LEU A 669 25.22 9.15 -28.12
C LEU A 669 24.06 8.44 -28.82
N SER A 670 24.34 7.26 -29.38
CA SER A 670 23.32 6.35 -29.88
C SER A 670 22.30 6.00 -28.78
N PRO A 671 21.01 5.82 -29.10
CA PRO A 671 20.00 5.41 -28.11
C PRO A 671 20.44 4.16 -27.34
N PHE A 672 20.13 4.11 -26.06
CA PHE A 672 20.53 3.01 -25.16
C PHE A 672 22.05 2.80 -25.05
N THR A 673 22.82 3.87 -25.17
CA THR A 673 24.25 3.89 -24.79
C THR A 673 24.51 4.93 -23.71
N TYR A 674 25.60 4.75 -22.98
CA TYR A 674 26.04 5.69 -21.97
C TYR A 674 27.52 6.03 -22.16
N LYS A 675 27.91 7.20 -21.65
CA LYS A 675 29.31 7.65 -21.62
C LYS A 675 29.56 8.47 -20.36
N ASN A 676 30.77 8.39 -19.83
CA ASN A 676 31.23 9.34 -18.82
C ASN A 676 31.80 10.56 -19.55
N VAL A 677 31.29 11.74 -19.21
CA VAL A 677 31.72 13.00 -19.82
C VAL A 677 31.91 14.06 -18.73
N ASN A 678 32.75 15.04 -19.04
CA ASN A 678 32.86 16.22 -18.20
C ASN A 678 31.71 17.16 -18.56
N VAL A 679 30.92 17.57 -17.57
CA VAL A 679 29.82 18.53 -17.74
C VAL A 679 30.15 19.75 -16.90
N ALA A 680 30.35 20.89 -17.57
CA ALA A 680 30.96 22.07 -16.98
C ALA A 680 32.32 21.73 -16.33
N TYR A 681 32.42 21.83 -15.00
CA TYR A 681 33.63 21.47 -14.23
C TYR A 681 33.47 20.18 -13.43
N ALA A 682 32.36 19.46 -13.59
CA ALA A 682 32.17 18.16 -12.99
C ALA A 682 32.75 17.08 -13.89
N SER A 683 33.74 16.35 -13.39
CA SER A 683 34.33 15.22 -14.10
C SER A 683 33.48 13.97 -13.97
N ASP A 684 33.57 13.08 -14.95
CA ASP A 684 33.00 11.72 -14.93
C ASP A 684 31.49 11.66 -14.63
N VAL A 685 30.73 12.63 -15.15
CA VAL A 685 29.26 12.57 -15.12
C VAL A 685 28.79 11.49 -16.08
N MET A 686 28.04 10.52 -15.56
CA MET A 686 27.53 9.42 -16.35
C MET A 686 26.26 9.87 -17.10
N VAL A 687 26.36 9.96 -18.42
CA VAL A 687 25.29 10.43 -19.33
C VAL A 687 24.70 9.26 -20.08
N LEU A 688 23.40 9.01 -19.89
CA LEU A 688 22.65 7.96 -20.56
C LEU A 688 21.78 8.56 -21.67
N SER A 689 21.85 7.99 -22.87
CA SER A 689 20.98 8.33 -24.02
C SER A 689 19.63 7.61 -23.91
N PHE A 690 18.84 8.02 -22.91
CA PHE A 690 17.51 7.48 -22.63
C PHE A 690 16.71 8.47 -21.77
N THR A 691 15.41 8.61 -22.03
CA THR A 691 14.49 9.35 -21.15
C THR A 691 13.22 8.56 -20.87
N HIS A 692 12.63 8.75 -19.69
CA HIS A 692 11.34 8.15 -19.31
C HIS A 692 10.12 8.95 -19.80
N THR A 693 10.32 9.90 -20.71
CA THR A 693 9.25 10.80 -21.21
C THR A 693 8.77 10.45 -22.61
N GLY A 694 9.53 9.64 -23.34
CA GLY A 694 9.33 9.38 -24.77
C GLY A 694 9.79 10.53 -25.68
N GLU A 695 10.39 11.58 -25.13
CA GLU A 695 11.08 12.62 -25.89
C GLU A 695 12.59 12.39 -25.91
N SER A 696 13.28 12.99 -26.90
CA SER A 696 14.74 12.96 -26.98
C SER A 696 15.38 13.65 -25.77
N GLY A 697 16.55 13.17 -25.35
CA GLY A 697 17.25 13.77 -24.22
C GLY A 697 18.22 12.80 -23.55
N TYR A 698 18.71 13.21 -22.39
CA TYR A 698 19.72 12.47 -21.64
C TYR A 698 19.42 12.45 -20.14
N CYS A 699 19.75 11.34 -19.48
CA CYS A 699 19.80 11.28 -18.02
C CYS A 699 21.24 11.43 -17.53
N LEU A 700 21.50 12.46 -16.74
CA LEU A 700 22.80 12.78 -16.14
C LEU A 700 22.81 12.26 -14.70
N TYR A 701 23.67 11.29 -14.42
CA TYR A 701 23.94 10.78 -13.08
C TYR A 701 25.18 11.49 -12.56
N ILE A 702 24.94 12.51 -11.75
CA ILE A 702 25.96 13.44 -11.27
C ILE A 702 26.32 13.02 -9.85
N PRO A 703 27.62 12.86 -9.51
CA PRO A 703 28.02 12.71 -8.11
C PRO A 703 27.46 13.88 -7.30
N SER A 704 26.77 13.58 -6.20
CA SER A 704 25.93 14.57 -5.50
C SER A 704 26.65 15.86 -5.07
N GLU A 705 27.98 15.81 -4.89
CA GLU A 705 28.80 16.99 -4.56
C GLU A 705 28.85 18.04 -5.69
N TYR A 706 28.76 17.62 -6.97
CA TYR A 706 28.79 18.52 -8.12
C TYR A 706 27.41 18.94 -8.61
N ALA A 707 26.35 18.39 -8.03
CA ALA A 707 24.98 18.55 -8.50
C ALA A 707 24.55 20.01 -8.65
N LEU A 708 24.81 20.82 -7.62
CA LEU A 708 24.44 22.24 -7.62
C LEU A 708 25.19 23.02 -8.71
N HIS A 709 26.48 22.72 -8.91
CA HIS A 709 27.30 23.34 -9.94
C HIS A 709 26.78 23.00 -11.34
N VAL A 710 26.60 21.71 -11.63
CA VAL A 710 26.10 21.24 -12.93
C VAL A 710 24.72 21.82 -13.22
N TYR A 711 23.80 21.78 -12.26
CA TYR A 711 22.47 22.38 -12.39
C TYR A 711 22.55 23.88 -12.69
N SER A 712 23.35 24.64 -11.92
CA SER A 712 23.47 26.08 -12.11
C SER A 712 23.98 26.44 -13.51
N ARG A 713 24.97 25.69 -14.02
CA ARG A 713 25.53 25.89 -15.37
C ARG A 713 24.55 25.49 -16.48
N LEU A 714 23.79 24.40 -16.29
CA LEU A 714 22.69 24.03 -17.19
C LEU A 714 21.64 25.13 -17.26
N MET A 715 21.26 25.70 -16.11
CA MET A 715 20.28 26.78 -16.05
C MET A 715 20.80 28.10 -16.63
N GLU A 716 22.10 28.40 -16.48
CA GLU A 716 22.72 29.63 -16.99
C GLU A 716 22.90 29.60 -18.50
N VAL A 717 23.58 28.57 -19.04
CA VAL A 717 23.81 28.41 -20.48
C VAL A 717 22.53 28.03 -21.20
N GLY A 718 21.68 27.23 -20.54
CA GLY A 718 20.40 26.79 -21.10
C GLY A 718 19.38 27.88 -21.33
N ARG A 719 19.61 29.13 -20.87
CA ARG A 719 18.73 30.28 -21.16
C ARG A 719 18.50 30.44 -22.66
N ASP A 720 19.56 30.34 -23.45
CA ASP A 720 19.50 30.45 -24.91
C ASP A 720 18.76 29.26 -25.54
N TYR A 721 18.72 28.13 -24.85
CA TYR A 721 18.03 26.91 -25.27
C TYR A 721 16.59 26.79 -24.74
N GLY A 722 16.09 27.81 -24.02
CA GLY A 722 14.76 27.79 -23.42
C GLY A 722 14.63 26.80 -22.25
N VAL A 723 15.67 26.70 -21.42
CA VAL A 723 15.71 25.76 -20.30
C VAL A 723 14.68 26.09 -19.23
N ARG A 724 14.01 25.06 -18.70
CA ARG A 724 13.04 25.21 -17.61
C ARG A 724 13.00 23.99 -16.70
N ASP A 725 12.75 24.21 -15.42
CA ASP A 725 12.47 23.12 -14.50
C ASP A 725 11.10 22.50 -14.78
N VAL A 726 11.01 21.19 -14.66
CA VAL A 726 9.81 20.40 -14.96
C VAL A 726 9.55 19.42 -13.83
N GLY A 727 8.29 19.39 -13.38
CA GLY A 727 7.85 18.53 -12.29
C GLY A 727 7.53 17.11 -12.72
N VAL A 728 7.49 16.21 -11.74
CA VAL A 728 7.24 14.78 -11.98
C VAL A 728 5.79 14.49 -12.42
N LEU A 729 4.85 15.40 -12.18
CA LEU A 729 3.47 15.26 -12.69
C LEU A 729 3.40 15.46 -14.20
N THR A 730 4.12 16.45 -14.72
CA THR A 730 4.20 16.70 -16.17
C THR A 730 4.89 15.53 -16.87
N GLN A 731 6.01 15.05 -16.30
CA GLN A 731 6.67 13.83 -16.75
C GLN A 731 5.71 12.62 -16.80
N ARG A 732 4.88 12.46 -15.77
CA ARG A 732 3.89 11.38 -15.71
C ARG A 732 2.84 11.49 -16.81
N PHE A 733 2.40 12.70 -17.18
CA PHE A 733 1.46 12.87 -18.29
C PHE A 733 2.12 12.54 -19.63
N MET A 734 3.36 12.98 -19.84
CA MET A 734 4.13 12.68 -21.05
C MET A 734 4.30 11.17 -21.28
N ARG A 735 4.69 10.41 -20.24
CA ARG A 735 4.88 8.95 -20.38
C ARG A 735 3.58 8.23 -20.69
N ILE A 736 2.45 8.69 -20.14
CA ILE A 736 1.13 8.11 -20.41
C ILE A 736 0.70 8.39 -21.84
N GLU A 737 0.88 9.63 -22.31
CA GLU A 737 0.62 10.02 -23.70
C GLU A 737 1.45 9.20 -24.70
N ARG A 738 2.65 8.76 -24.29
CA ARG A 738 3.54 7.89 -25.06
C ARG A 738 3.32 6.38 -24.86
N PHE A 739 2.28 5.99 -24.13
CA PHE A 739 1.94 4.59 -23.83
C PHE A 739 3.10 3.82 -23.17
N ILE A 740 3.81 4.47 -22.24
CA ILE A 740 4.90 3.86 -21.48
C ILE A 740 4.32 3.34 -20.15
N PRO A 741 4.27 2.02 -19.91
CA PRO A 741 3.79 1.46 -18.64
C PRO A 741 4.76 1.78 -17.48
N PHE A 742 4.26 1.81 -16.25
CA PHE A 742 5.09 2.07 -15.07
C PHE A 742 4.87 1.07 -13.93
N TRP A 743 5.92 0.84 -13.14
CA TRP A 743 5.86 -0.04 -11.96
C TRP A 743 4.80 0.39 -10.95
N ALA A 744 4.07 -0.59 -10.41
CA ALA A 744 2.96 -0.45 -9.46
C ALA A 744 1.75 0.36 -9.97
N GLU A 745 1.72 0.70 -11.26
CA GLU A 745 0.52 1.17 -11.97
C GLU A 745 0.09 0.12 -13.00
N GLU A 746 0.92 -0.12 -14.03
CA GLU A 746 0.69 -1.14 -15.05
C GLU A 746 1.51 -2.42 -14.81
N LEU A 747 2.72 -2.30 -14.26
CA LEU A 747 3.63 -3.44 -14.07
C LEU A 747 3.60 -3.90 -12.61
N THR A 748 3.34 -5.19 -12.40
CA THR A 748 3.19 -5.84 -11.09
C THR A 748 3.64 -7.30 -11.15
N PRO A 749 3.80 -8.00 -10.00
CA PRO A 749 4.05 -9.43 -9.93
C PRO A 749 2.98 -10.33 -10.58
N PHE A 750 1.84 -9.77 -10.97
CA PHE A 750 0.72 -10.46 -11.61
C PHE A 750 0.48 -10.02 -13.06
N VAL A 751 1.40 -9.24 -13.63
CA VAL A 751 1.34 -8.79 -15.03
C VAL A 751 2.59 -9.29 -15.74
N THR A 752 2.40 -9.98 -16.86
CA THR A 752 3.53 -10.46 -17.68
C THR A 752 3.93 -9.44 -18.75
N PRO A 753 5.16 -9.54 -19.31
CA PRO A 753 5.57 -8.72 -20.45
C PRO A 753 4.62 -8.80 -21.66
N TYR A 754 4.03 -9.96 -21.94
CA TYR A 754 3.10 -10.11 -23.06
C TYR A 754 1.77 -9.39 -22.80
N GLU A 755 1.26 -9.44 -21.57
CA GLU A 755 0.04 -8.73 -21.19
C GLU A 755 0.25 -7.20 -21.23
N ALA A 756 1.45 -6.74 -20.86
CA ALA A 756 1.84 -5.32 -20.88
C ALA A 756 2.21 -4.79 -22.28
N GLY A 757 2.32 -5.64 -23.30
CA GLY A 757 2.76 -5.24 -24.64
C GLY A 757 4.29 -5.14 -24.83
N ASN A 758 5.06 -5.58 -23.84
CA ASN A 758 6.53 -5.55 -23.81
C ASN A 758 7.18 -6.90 -24.15
N GLY A 759 6.44 -7.83 -24.76
CA GLY A 759 6.97 -9.16 -25.11
C GLY A 759 8.21 -9.15 -26.02
N TYR A 760 8.44 -8.06 -26.76
CA TYR A 760 9.62 -7.91 -27.63
C TYR A 760 10.94 -7.77 -26.85
N SER A 761 10.91 -7.39 -25.58
CA SER A 761 12.10 -7.26 -24.73
C SER A 761 12.49 -8.56 -24.02
N VAL A 762 11.78 -9.67 -24.28
CA VAL A 762 12.01 -10.99 -23.66
C VAL A 762 12.81 -11.88 -24.63
N LYS A 763 13.97 -12.35 -24.19
CA LYS A 763 14.89 -13.21 -24.95
C LYS A 763 14.72 -14.68 -24.55
N LEU A 764 13.77 -15.34 -25.19
CA LEU A 764 13.41 -16.75 -24.91
C LEU A 764 14.48 -17.76 -25.36
N ASP A 765 15.42 -17.31 -26.19
CA ASP A 765 16.57 -18.06 -26.71
C ASP A 765 17.70 -18.23 -25.69
N LYS A 766 17.73 -17.43 -24.61
CA LYS A 766 18.62 -17.64 -23.45
C LYS A 766 18.41 -19.03 -22.86
N GLU A 767 19.45 -19.66 -22.31
CA GLU A 767 19.36 -20.99 -21.69
C GLU A 767 18.26 -21.04 -20.61
N TYR A 768 18.36 -20.15 -19.61
CA TYR A 768 17.36 -20.00 -18.56
C TYR A 768 17.38 -18.58 -17.98
N PHE A 769 16.21 -18.11 -17.56
CA PHE A 769 16.02 -16.97 -16.64
C PHE A 769 14.73 -17.22 -15.85
N ILE A 770 14.59 -16.60 -14.68
CA ILE A 770 13.42 -16.81 -13.81
C ILE A 770 12.14 -16.41 -14.56
N GLY A 771 11.15 -17.33 -14.62
CA GLY A 771 9.90 -17.11 -15.35
C GLY A 771 9.93 -17.44 -16.85
N LYS A 772 11.06 -17.89 -17.42
CA LYS A 772 11.18 -18.25 -18.85
C LYS A 772 10.08 -19.22 -19.30
N PHE A 773 9.88 -20.32 -18.57
CA PHE A 773 8.90 -21.35 -18.96
C PHE A 773 7.46 -20.83 -18.95
N ALA A 774 7.08 -20.02 -17.94
CA ALA A 774 5.77 -19.39 -17.89
C ALA A 774 5.54 -18.47 -19.10
N LEU A 775 6.55 -17.70 -19.49
CA LEU A 775 6.49 -16.81 -20.65
C LEU A 775 6.47 -17.57 -21.98
N GLN A 776 7.19 -18.69 -22.11
CA GLN A 776 7.09 -19.57 -23.29
C GLN A 776 5.67 -20.11 -23.44
N HIS A 777 5.11 -20.68 -22.37
CA HIS A 777 3.75 -21.20 -22.38
C HIS A 777 2.70 -20.12 -22.66
N GLN A 778 2.87 -18.91 -22.13
CA GLN A 778 1.95 -17.82 -22.41
C GLN A 778 2.06 -17.34 -23.86
N LYS A 779 3.26 -17.32 -24.46
CA LYS A 779 3.44 -16.98 -25.88
C LYS A 779 2.67 -17.94 -26.79
N GLU A 780 2.64 -19.23 -26.46
CA GLU A 780 1.89 -20.26 -27.20
C GLU A 780 0.37 -20.17 -26.99
N ARG A 781 -0.07 -19.92 -25.74
CA ARG A 781 -1.50 -19.94 -25.36
C ARG A 781 -2.22 -18.62 -25.56
N GLY A 782 -1.49 -17.53 -25.74
CA GLY A 782 -2.03 -16.17 -25.75
C GLY A 782 -2.27 -15.59 -24.35
N VAL A 783 -2.74 -14.34 -24.31
CA VAL A 783 -2.93 -13.57 -23.07
C VAL A 783 -4.39 -13.49 -22.66
N SER A 784 -4.65 -13.57 -21.35
CA SER A 784 -6.01 -13.49 -20.77
C SER A 784 -6.48 -12.06 -20.48
N LYS A 785 -5.53 -11.13 -20.43
CA LYS A 785 -5.73 -9.69 -20.33
C LYS A 785 -4.69 -8.97 -21.16
N ARG A 786 -4.98 -7.75 -21.61
CA ARG A 786 -4.03 -6.94 -22.38
C ARG A 786 -4.12 -5.47 -21.99
N LEU A 787 -2.97 -4.84 -21.85
CA LEU A 787 -2.85 -3.40 -21.65
C LEU A 787 -3.22 -2.67 -22.95
N VAL A 788 -4.10 -1.68 -22.84
CA VAL A 788 -4.62 -0.89 -23.95
C VAL A 788 -4.62 0.58 -23.57
N MET A 789 -4.29 1.44 -24.53
CA MET A 789 -4.40 2.89 -24.43
C MET A 789 -5.78 3.32 -24.92
N PHE A 790 -6.45 4.21 -24.19
CA PHE A 790 -7.76 4.75 -24.50
C PHE A 790 -7.71 6.26 -24.59
N VAL A 791 -8.20 6.81 -25.70
CA VAL A 791 -8.39 8.25 -25.88
C VAL A 791 -9.82 8.59 -25.49
N VAL A 792 -10.01 9.47 -24.52
CA VAL A 792 -11.34 9.90 -24.07
C VAL A 792 -11.87 10.97 -25.01
N ASN A 793 -13.05 10.71 -25.59
CA ASN A 793 -13.74 11.65 -26.47
C ASN A 793 -14.82 12.40 -25.69
N GLU A 794 -15.22 13.57 -26.19
CA GLU A 794 -16.40 14.33 -25.73
C GLU A 794 -16.39 14.83 -24.27
N LEU A 795 -15.30 14.64 -23.52
CA LEU A 795 -15.12 15.18 -22.17
C LEU A 795 -14.75 16.68 -22.22
N ASP A 796 -15.55 17.55 -21.59
CA ASP A 796 -15.25 18.97 -21.39
C ASP A 796 -14.30 19.13 -20.19
N ILE A 797 -13.02 19.41 -20.49
CA ILE A 797 -11.97 19.47 -19.48
C ILE A 797 -12.24 20.48 -18.35
N ASN A 798 -13.09 21.49 -18.57
CA ASN A 798 -13.32 22.55 -17.58
C ASN A 798 -14.57 22.29 -16.72
N LYS A 799 -15.46 21.39 -17.14
CA LYS A 799 -16.74 21.14 -16.46
C LYS A 799 -16.88 19.73 -15.93
N ASP A 800 -16.28 18.76 -16.61
CA ASP A 800 -16.42 17.35 -16.27
C ASP A 800 -15.39 16.90 -15.25
N VAL A 801 -15.76 15.86 -14.50
CA VAL A 801 -14.85 15.18 -13.57
C VAL A 801 -13.76 14.49 -14.37
N TRP A 802 -12.51 14.66 -13.95
CA TRP A 802 -11.38 14.06 -14.64
C TRP A 802 -11.21 12.58 -14.28
N PRO A 803 -10.76 11.75 -15.24
CA PRO A 803 -10.28 10.41 -14.95
C PRO A 803 -8.89 10.46 -14.28
N TRP A 804 -8.64 9.55 -13.33
CA TRP A 804 -7.41 9.54 -12.52
C TRP A 804 -6.83 8.13 -12.29
N GLY A 805 -7.49 7.07 -12.76
CA GLY A 805 -7.17 5.68 -12.45
C GLY A 805 -8.22 5.01 -11.57
N GLY A 806 -8.46 3.72 -11.83
CA GLY A 806 -9.46 2.89 -11.17
C GLY A 806 -10.85 2.91 -11.84
N GLU A 807 -11.06 3.74 -12.86
CA GLU A 807 -12.34 3.76 -13.59
C GLU A 807 -12.58 2.43 -14.33
N PRO A 808 -13.80 1.87 -14.30
CA PRO A 808 -14.12 0.67 -15.06
C PRO A 808 -14.22 0.97 -16.56
N ILE A 809 -13.81 -0.01 -17.35
CA ILE A 809 -13.86 0.02 -18.81
C ILE A 809 -14.98 -0.91 -19.27
N TYR A 810 -15.86 -0.40 -20.13
CA TYR A 810 -16.95 -1.14 -20.73
C TYR A 810 -16.74 -1.31 -22.23
N ARG A 811 -17.19 -2.45 -22.75
CA ARG A 811 -17.27 -2.75 -24.17
C ARG A 811 -18.67 -3.28 -24.46
N ASN A 812 -19.43 -2.60 -25.32
CA ASN A 812 -20.82 -2.98 -25.64
C ASN A 812 -21.67 -3.21 -24.38
N ASN A 813 -21.59 -2.28 -23.41
CA ASN A 813 -22.22 -2.36 -22.08
C ASN A 813 -21.75 -3.47 -21.14
N GLU A 814 -20.79 -4.31 -21.53
CA GLU A 814 -20.19 -5.32 -20.65
C GLU A 814 -18.89 -4.79 -20.03
N PHE A 815 -18.72 -5.02 -18.72
CA PHE A 815 -17.47 -4.70 -18.04
C PHE A 815 -16.34 -5.60 -18.57
N VAL A 816 -15.26 -4.98 -19.04
CA VAL A 816 -14.11 -5.69 -19.60
C VAL A 816 -12.81 -5.41 -18.86
N GLY A 817 -12.74 -4.39 -18.00
CA GLY A 817 -11.48 -4.06 -17.38
C GLY A 817 -11.46 -2.78 -16.58
N THR A 818 -10.26 -2.29 -16.25
CA THR A 818 -10.09 -1.12 -15.39
C THR A 818 -8.90 -0.30 -15.83
N VAL A 819 -9.07 1.03 -15.78
CA VAL A 819 -8.02 2.01 -16.01
C VAL A 819 -6.99 1.91 -14.89
N THR A 820 -5.72 1.76 -15.24
CA THR A 820 -4.60 1.75 -14.30
C THR A 820 -4.05 3.15 -14.07
N SER A 821 -3.89 3.93 -15.14
CA SER A 821 -3.36 5.28 -15.07
C SER A 821 -4.01 6.22 -16.09
N THR A 822 -4.05 7.50 -15.74
CA THR A 822 -4.58 8.55 -16.61
C THR A 822 -3.67 9.77 -16.60
N GLY A 823 -3.53 10.41 -17.75
CA GLY A 823 -2.89 11.71 -17.91
C GLY A 823 -3.60 12.54 -18.97
N TYR A 824 -3.45 13.85 -18.90
CA TYR A 824 -3.85 14.72 -20.00
C TYR A 824 -2.69 14.80 -21.00
N GLY A 825 -2.93 14.38 -22.24
CA GLY A 825 -1.96 14.51 -23.31
C GLY A 825 -1.95 15.93 -23.83
N PHE A 826 -0.88 16.68 -23.57
CA PHE A 826 -0.80 18.09 -23.98
C PHE A 826 -0.54 18.24 -25.48
N ALA A 827 0.06 17.25 -26.15
CA ALA A 827 0.18 17.28 -27.62
C ALA A 827 -1.12 16.86 -28.30
N THR A 828 -1.84 15.91 -27.71
CA THR A 828 -3.10 15.39 -28.24
C THR A 828 -4.32 16.22 -27.84
N GLU A 829 -4.18 17.08 -26.83
CA GLU A 829 -5.24 17.86 -26.18
C GLU A 829 -6.43 17.02 -25.67
N ARG A 830 -6.15 15.77 -25.28
CA ARG A 830 -7.16 14.79 -24.83
C ARG A 830 -6.70 14.08 -23.56
N HIS A 831 -7.67 13.55 -22.81
CA HIS A 831 -7.36 12.60 -21.74
C HIS A 831 -6.97 11.25 -22.33
N ILE A 832 -5.85 10.73 -21.84
CA ILE A 832 -5.30 9.43 -22.21
C ILE A 832 -5.35 8.52 -20.98
N CYS A 833 -6.00 7.37 -21.12
CA CYS A 833 -6.09 6.35 -20.08
C CYS A 833 -5.35 5.09 -20.53
N LEU A 834 -4.52 4.50 -19.67
CA LEU A 834 -4.03 3.13 -19.84
C LEU A 834 -4.86 2.21 -18.96
N GLY A 835 -5.16 1.01 -19.45
CA GLY A 835 -5.92 0.04 -18.66
C GLY A 835 -5.85 -1.37 -19.24
N PHE A 836 -6.05 -2.36 -18.37
CA PHE A 836 -6.12 -3.75 -18.81
C PHE A 836 -7.56 -4.11 -19.16
N ILE A 837 -7.75 -4.81 -20.28
CA ILE A 837 -9.02 -5.45 -20.63
C ILE A 837 -8.89 -6.97 -20.72
N SER A 838 -9.99 -7.65 -20.41
CA SER A 838 -10.21 -9.09 -20.52
C SER A 838 -11.55 -9.34 -21.24
N LEU A 839 -11.76 -10.58 -21.70
CA LEU A 839 -13.05 -10.96 -22.27
C LEU A 839 -14.17 -10.89 -21.20
N PRO A 840 -15.40 -10.48 -21.58
CA PRO A 840 -16.55 -10.52 -20.68
C PRO A 840 -16.77 -11.93 -20.11
N ARG A 841 -17.18 -12.01 -18.83
CA ARG A 841 -17.47 -13.28 -18.13
C ARG A 841 -18.58 -14.12 -18.81
N SER A 842 -19.38 -13.53 -19.69
CA SER A 842 -20.45 -14.21 -20.43
C SER A 842 -19.95 -15.12 -21.56
N LYS A 843 -18.67 -15.00 -21.99
CA LYS A 843 -18.13 -15.69 -23.17
C LYS A 843 -16.90 -16.56 -22.81
N HIS A 844 -17.13 -17.71 -22.20
CA HIS A 844 -16.07 -18.59 -21.64
C HIS A 844 -15.57 -19.72 -22.57
N THR A 845 -15.79 -19.67 -23.89
CA THR A 845 -15.30 -20.74 -24.78
C THR A 845 -13.81 -20.61 -25.13
N GLN A 846 -13.23 -19.40 -25.10
CA GLN A 846 -11.79 -19.11 -25.18
C GLN A 846 -11.48 -17.87 -24.32
N ASN A 847 -10.46 -17.93 -23.46
CA ASN A 847 -10.02 -16.82 -22.58
C ASN A 847 -8.81 -16.06 -23.19
N ILE A 848 -8.81 -15.78 -24.49
CA ILE A 848 -7.69 -15.14 -25.18
C ILE A 848 -8.11 -13.75 -25.71
N VAL A 849 -7.39 -12.71 -25.32
CA VAL A 849 -7.60 -11.34 -25.81
C VAL A 849 -6.75 -11.10 -27.07
N THR A 850 -7.40 -11.06 -28.23
CA THR A 850 -6.73 -10.81 -29.52
C THR A 850 -6.69 -9.32 -29.88
N THR A 851 -5.81 -8.94 -30.81
CA THR A 851 -5.81 -7.57 -31.36
C THR A 851 -7.14 -7.26 -32.04
N ASP A 852 -7.70 -8.20 -32.80
CA ASP A 852 -8.97 -8.02 -33.51
C ASP A 852 -10.14 -7.75 -32.55
N PHE A 853 -10.17 -8.41 -31.40
CA PHE A 853 -11.17 -8.13 -30.36
C PHE A 853 -11.08 -6.68 -29.86
N ILE A 854 -9.87 -6.16 -29.70
CA ILE A 854 -9.60 -4.80 -29.22
C ILE A 854 -10.00 -3.77 -30.29
N THR A 855 -9.58 -3.99 -31.53
CA THR A 855 -9.72 -3.02 -32.63
C THR A 855 -10.97 -3.22 -33.50
N GLU A 856 -11.92 -4.07 -33.08
CA GLU A 856 -13.16 -4.31 -33.81
C GLU A 856 -13.91 -2.99 -34.04
N ALA A 857 -14.13 -2.63 -35.31
CA ALA A 857 -14.69 -1.33 -35.68
C ALA A 857 -16.11 -1.06 -35.14
N LYS A 858 -16.88 -2.10 -34.87
CA LYS A 858 -18.25 -2.01 -34.33
C LYS A 858 -18.29 -2.01 -32.79
N ALA A 859 -17.16 -2.25 -32.13
CA ALA A 859 -17.12 -2.28 -30.68
C ALA A 859 -17.20 -0.86 -30.10
N LEU A 860 -18.15 -0.64 -29.19
CA LEU A 860 -18.31 0.59 -28.46
C LEU A 860 -17.59 0.48 -27.13
N TYR A 861 -16.60 1.33 -26.89
CA TYR A 861 -15.90 1.40 -25.62
C TYR A 861 -16.29 2.65 -24.85
N GLU A 862 -16.46 2.50 -23.54
CA GLU A 862 -16.77 3.58 -22.62
C GLU A 862 -15.95 3.45 -21.34
N ILE A 863 -15.63 4.58 -20.71
CA ILE A 863 -15.04 4.64 -19.36
C ILE A 863 -16.03 5.34 -18.44
N ASP A 864 -16.36 4.72 -17.31
CA ASP A 864 -17.22 5.33 -16.28
C ASP A 864 -16.41 6.19 -15.33
N ILE A 865 -16.58 7.50 -15.43
CA ILE A 865 -15.95 8.49 -14.58
C ILE A 865 -17.01 8.99 -13.58
N ALA A 866 -16.92 8.49 -12.34
CA ALA A 866 -17.78 8.91 -11.24
C ALA A 866 -19.31 8.77 -11.51
N GLY A 867 -19.71 7.72 -12.22
CA GLY A 867 -21.10 7.42 -12.59
C GLY A 867 -21.53 7.96 -13.95
N THR A 868 -20.62 8.59 -14.71
CA THR A 868 -20.90 9.12 -16.05
C THR A 868 -20.01 8.40 -17.05
N ARG A 869 -20.60 7.83 -18.11
CA ARG A 869 -19.85 7.11 -19.14
C ARG A 869 -19.43 8.04 -20.27
N PHE A 870 -18.16 8.00 -20.61
CA PHE A 870 -17.59 8.74 -21.74
C PHE A 870 -17.13 7.77 -22.83
N PRO A 871 -17.44 8.04 -24.10
CA PRO A 871 -16.98 7.22 -25.21
C PRO A 871 -15.46 7.31 -25.35
N VAL A 872 -14.80 6.18 -25.59
CA VAL A 872 -13.34 6.11 -25.75
C VAL A 872 -12.93 5.32 -26.97
N LYS A 873 -11.75 5.61 -27.50
CA LYS A 873 -11.15 4.86 -28.62
C LYS A 873 -9.97 4.02 -28.14
N PRO A 874 -9.96 2.69 -28.35
CA PRO A 874 -8.84 1.83 -27.95
C PRO A 874 -7.68 1.88 -28.96
N HIS A 875 -6.46 1.77 -28.44
CA HIS A 875 -5.21 1.74 -29.18
C HIS A 875 -4.26 0.70 -28.57
N VAL A 876 -3.74 -0.21 -29.42
CA VAL A 876 -2.75 -1.24 -29.02
C VAL A 876 -1.30 -0.77 -29.17
N HIS A 877 -1.10 0.39 -29.79
CA HIS A 877 0.19 1.04 -30.01
C HIS A 877 0.09 2.52 -29.66
N PRO A 878 1.22 3.19 -29.35
CA PRO A 878 1.24 4.62 -29.11
C PRO A 878 0.63 5.41 -30.27
N LEU A 879 0.02 6.56 -29.99
CA LEU A 879 -0.48 7.46 -31.03
C LEU A 879 0.68 8.04 -31.85
N PRO A 880 0.52 8.23 -33.17
CA PRO A 880 1.43 9.06 -33.94
C PRO A 880 1.28 10.51 -33.45
N ILE A 881 2.28 11.01 -32.73
CA ILE A 881 2.29 12.39 -32.27
C ILE A 881 3.00 13.23 -33.33
N PRO A 882 2.40 14.35 -33.80
CA PRO A 882 3.03 15.23 -34.77
C PRO A 882 4.42 15.66 -34.28
N ALA A 883 5.42 15.58 -35.17
CA ALA A 883 6.66 16.29 -34.94
C ALA A 883 6.34 17.80 -35.01
N PHE A 884 6.58 18.53 -33.94
CA PHE A 884 6.54 19.99 -34.01
C PHE A 884 7.67 20.42 -34.95
N ASN A 885 7.35 21.28 -35.93
CA ASN A 885 8.31 21.81 -36.88
C ASN A 885 9.32 22.69 -36.14
N THR A 886 10.41 22.09 -35.67
CA THR A 886 11.52 22.80 -35.04
C THR A 886 12.47 23.26 -36.13
N GLU A 887 12.20 24.43 -36.74
CA GLU A 887 13.31 25.22 -37.27
C GLU A 887 14.25 25.48 -36.08
N LEU A 888 15.42 24.83 -36.09
CA LEU A 888 16.44 24.87 -35.05
C LEU A 888 17.12 26.25 -34.98
N ASN A 889 16.35 27.29 -34.72
CA ASN A 889 16.92 28.60 -34.44
C ASN A 889 17.41 28.61 -32.99
N LYS A 890 18.71 28.91 -32.80
CA LYS A 890 19.34 29.00 -31.47
C LYS A 890 18.65 30.03 -30.59
N LYS A 891 18.09 31.10 -31.17
CA LYS A 891 17.30 32.11 -30.46
C LYS A 891 15.83 31.70 -30.41
N TYR A 892 15.45 30.93 -29.40
CA TYR A 892 14.03 30.78 -29.04
C TYR A 892 13.77 31.58 -27.78
N ILE A 893 12.96 32.62 -27.90
CA ILE A 893 12.33 33.27 -26.76
C ILE A 893 11.01 32.49 -26.58
N PRO A 894 10.80 31.82 -25.43
CA PRO A 894 9.55 31.11 -25.17
C PRO A 894 8.36 32.00 -25.50
N THR A 895 7.31 31.46 -26.11
CA THR A 895 6.02 32.17 -26.18
C THR A 895 5.59 32.46 -24.74
N PRO A 896 5.71 33.70 -24.22
CA PRO A 896 5.46 33.95 -22.81
C PRO A 896 3.96 34.06 -22.62
N VAL A 897 3.38 33.23 -21.75
CA VAL A 897 2.16 33.64 -21.04
C VAL A 897 2.55 34.55 -19.86
N VAL A 898 3.76 34.36 -19.29
CA VAL A 898 4.40 35.27 -18.33
C VAL A 898 5.93 35.20 -18.52
N ALA A 899 6.61 36.35 -18.54
CA ALA A 899 8.06 36.41 -18.66
C ALA A 899 8.73 35.93 -17.35
N TYR A 900 9.75 35.07 -17.48
CA TYR A 900 10.55 34.59 -16.36
C TYR A 900 11.55 35.69 -15.97
N ASP A 901 11.20 36.57 -15.02
CA ASP A 901 12.18 37.51 -14.43
C ASP A 901 13.14 36.71 -13.52
N SER A 902 14.16 36.12 -14.15
CA SER A 902 15.19 35.33 -13.47
C SER A 902 16.26 36.22 -12.82
N ASP A 903 15.91 36.96 -11.77
CA ASP A 903 16.87 37.65 -10.89
C ASP A 903 17.58 36.65 -9.93
N VAL A 904 18.16 35.59 -10.51
CA VAL A 904 18.86 34.53 -9.76
C VAL A 904 20.33 34.89 -9.48
N PHE A 905 20.88 35.92 -10.12
CA PHE A 905 22.29 36.31 -9.97
C PHE A 905 22.52 37.74 -9.41
N ARG A 906 21.51 38.37 -8.79
CA ARG A 906 21.67 39.66 -8.07
C ARG A 906 21.52 39.50 -6.55
N LYS A 907 22.56 38.95 -5.92
CA LYS A 907 23.29 39.45 -4.73
C LYS A 907 24.10 38.32 -4.11
#